data_AF-A0A094E7N2-F1
#
_entry.id   AF-A0A094E7N2-F1
#
_cell.length_a   1.000
_cell.length_b   1.000
_cell.length_c   1.000
_cell.angle_alpha   90.00
_cell.angle_beta   90.00
_cell.angle_gamma   90.00
#
_symmetry.space_group_name_H-M   'P 1'
#
loop_
_entity.id
_entity.type
_entity.pdbx_description
1 polymer ?
#
loop_
_entity_poly.entity_id
_entity_poly.type
_entity_poly.pdbx_seq_one_letter_code
_entity_poly.pdbx_strand_id
1 'polypeptide(L)'
;MGFTPIIIGVGDVRNKAAQDSVEPVDLMLEAIKLSLIDCNLSPINSQRLQSDIDSIDVVACSTWPYHDLPGLVSERLGVDAKHKHYTPTMGNQPVKLLNDMARRIVTGESKVALMTGGETLASLRKLEKAKKFPPPRWTKPKQDINTLYSPNAVRAGSIRLELQFRCTLYLRLGFARITTSHIRRTLKSQQPCMANLLKLPRSIPGPGAMARRRRRKKQLAQYLKGTELSTRPVRKESLTKPDNKLTLIPDPLLMNAMPFVDLAAACIVTSTEHAEKLGIPKSKWVYPLGGAWARDSEDFYNRPNYYSSPAISQALDSGLENSGLTKEAIDMFDFYSCFPIVPKLACEHLGIPQTNWVKPITLLGGLTSFGGAGANYSMHAVAEMVQQLRSAHIRRNGLILANGGVLSYENTVCLSNRPRQDGLPYPQDNALLETPAELPCPPFDEQAEGPVTIETYTAEHDRNGKPIKGYVVCLLKSNGHRIIANHADSATLQELSNTTQEQIGRSGFIRQSEKYAMLQRFDIHCNKKARRLADLTLSSDTNLHHAHMELLRRVPIIEYRDPYISFRRVNIGIDSDVTSGEESTHVDQVECKGATDSEKASSMNEQATIVYDEVESKRILRKVDMRLLPCLTLLYLLSFLDRGNMGNARTLGMQKDLGLSGPQWNICLTIFFFPYCAFEIPSNVVLKLLPANLWVSILVVCWGTCMTLMSLVSNYKGLLAARFFLGFAEAGFFPAATYLLTCWYRRAELQGRLSVFFSAGSMAGAFSGLLAYGINYMHGIAHLAGWQWILMLEGLVTVLVGFACFFFLPNGPATATFLTPDERTFLIERLKSDNGGASGKVDTNEPFQWKYMKDALTDWKIYISVLIYWGNAISTYGFIYTLPSVITELGYSAANAQLLTIPVYVFALSVTILAAFLSDRYESRSNFIIYPCIVAAIGYIGLLSLPHPGMPGATYGMLFVVAGGLYPLICGVISWNANNLAGSWKRSIGMALQISIGGMGGAVGSNIYLSKEAPHYWTGYGVSLAVITMAFIAAIFLRWKLNKINKERDAMSLEEIHSKLVTIATIEPAFGKKVMHTPNQETASLRAASCRGNASAKVGIKE
;
A
#
# COMPACT_ATOMS: atom_id res chain seq x y z
N MET A 1 3.68 -56.40 24.47
CA MET A 1 2.99 -55.18 24.96
C MET A 1 3.47 -54.03 24.08
N GLY A 2 2.58 -53.14 23.64
CA GLY A 2 2.97 -51.99 22.82
C GLY A 2 3.71 -50.92 23.66
N PHE A 3 4.60 -50.16 23.04
CA PHE A 3 5.32 -49.09 23.73
C PHE A 3 4.36 -47.95 24.11
N THR A 4 4.45 -47.42 25.33
CA THR A 4 3.68 -46.23 25.73
C THR A 4 4.36 -44.96 25.18
N PRO A 5 3.69 -44.15 24.35
CA PRO A 5 4.28 -42.95 23.76
C PRO A 5 4.25 -41.80 24.77
N ILE A 6 5.31 -41.00 24.80
CA ILE A 6 5.43 -39.79 25.63
C ILE A 6 6.18 -38.69 24.88
N ILE A 7 5.67 -37.46 25.01
CA ILE A 7 6.39 -36.23 24.66
C ILE A 7 7.44 -35.97 25.74
N ILE A 8 8.71 -35.95 25.34
CA ILE A 8 9.86 -35.78 26.25
C ILE A 8 10.49 -34.39 26.18
N GLY A 9 10.41 -33.72 25.03
CA GLY A 9 11.01 -32.41 24.80
C GLY A 9 10.19 -31.57 23.84
N VAL A 10 9.99 -30.29 24.17
CA VAL A 10 9.33 -29.31 23.30
C VAL A 10 10.16 -28.04 23.15
N GLY A 11 10.15 -27.47 21.95
CA GLY A 11 10.84 -26.24 21.60
C GLY A 11 9.87 -25.24 20.99
N ASP A 12 9.97 -23.99 21.41
CA ASP A 12 9.23 -22.83 20.88
C ASP A 12 10.23 -21.70 20.67
N VAL A 13 10.34 -21.23 19.43
CA VAL A 13 11.24 -20.16 19.00
C VAL A 13 10.41 -19.08 18.31
N ARG A 14 10.67 -17.83 18.69
CA ARG A 14 10.12 -16.65 18.02
C ARG A 14 11.21 -15.60 17.86
N ASN A 15 11.68 -15.40 16.63
CA ASN A 15 12.63 -14.34 16.36
C ASN A 15 11.95 -12.97 16.55
N LYS A 16 12.59 -12.10 17.32
CA LYS A 16 12.21 -10.68 17.53
C LYS A 16 13.36 -9.72 17.24
N ALA A 17 14.55 -10.22 16.88
CA ALA A 17 15.71 -9.39 16.62
C ALA A 17 15.53 -8.64 15.31
N ALA A 18 15.57 -7.31 15.34
CA ALA A 18 15.37 -6.48 14.16
C ALA A 18 16.51 -6.62 13.12
N GLN A 19 17.66 -7.16 13.51
CA GLN A 19 18.91 -7.15 12.71
C GLN A 19 19.05 -8.34 11.76
N ASP A 20 18.71 -9.56 12.16
CA ASP A 20 18.94 -10.77 11.35
C ASP A 20 17.71 -11.21 10.53
N SER A 21 17.94 -11.95 9.45
CA SER A 21 16.90 -12.54 8.58
C SER A 21 17.14 -14.03 8.43
N VAL A 22 16.26 -14.86 9.00
CA VAL A 22 16.53 -16.27 9.31
C VAL A 22 15.80 -17.20 8.36
N GLU A 23 16.50 -18.22 7.84
CA GLU A 23 15.91 -19.26 6.98
C GLU A 23 14.91 -20.09 7.80
N PRO A 24 13.74 -20.51 7.27
CA PRO A 24 12.80 -21.30 8.04
C PRO A 24 13.39 -22.58 8.64
N VAL A 25 14.30 -23.26 7.94
CA VAL A 25 15.00 -24.45 8.45
C VAL A 25 15.99 -24.12 9.57
N ASP A 26 16.65 -22.96 9.56
CA ASP A 26 17.52 -22.52 10.67
C ASP A 26 16.70 -22.35 11.96
N LEU A 27 15.52 -21.75 11.84
CA LEU A 27 14.62 -21.51 12.97
C LEU A 27 13.99 -22.82 13.49
N MET A 28 13.64 -23.75 12.59
CA MET A 28 13.27 -25.13 12.95
C MET A 28 14.40 -25.83 13.71
N LEU A 29 15.65 -25.74 13.24
CA LEU A 29 16.81 -26.34 13.91
C LEU A 29 17.11 -25.68 15.27
N GLU A 30 16.82 -24.40 15.45
CA GLU A 30 16.84 -23.78 16.79
C GLU A 30 15.76 -24.40 17.69
N ALA A 31 14.53 -24.58 17.20
CA ALA A 31 13.45 -25.21 17.96
C ALA A 31 13.78 -26.67 18.33
N ILE A 32 14.40 -27.44 17.43
CA ILE A 32 14.87 -28.81 17.69
C ILE A 32 15.97 -28.83 18.76
N LYS A 33 16.92 -27.87 18.71
CA LYS A 33 17.92 -27.72 19.77
C LYS A 33 17.27 -27.37 21.11
N LEU A 34 16.23 -26.53 21.12
CA LEU A 34 15.49 -26.23 22.35
C LEU A 34 14.71 -27.42 22.90
N SER A 35 14.11 -28.28 22.07
CA SER A 35 13.41 -29.48 22.52
C SER A 35 14.37 -30.55 23.07
N LEU A 36 15.53 -30.75 22.44
CA LEU A 36 16.60 -31.62 22.98
C LEU A 36 17.10 -31.15 24.35
N ILE A 37 17.33 -29.84 24.53
CA ILE A 37 17.73 -29.27 25.84
C ILE A 37 16.58 -29.39 26.85
N ASP A 38 15.32 -29.29 26.41
CA ASP A 38 14.15 -29.45 27.26
C ASP A 38 14.00 -30.88 27.80
N CYS A 39 14.54 -31.92 27.14
CA CYS A 39 14.62 -33.27 27.73
C CYS A 39 15.43 -33.34 29.04
N ASN A 40 16.26 -32.32 29.33
CA ASN A 40 17.07 -32.20 30.56
C ASN A 40 18.02 -33.40 30.77
N LEU A 41 18.73 -33.77 29.70
CA LEU A 41 19.75 -34.82 29.70
C LEU A 41 21.17 -34.27 29.89
N SER A 42 22.12 -35.16 30.20
CA SER A 42 23.56 -34.86 30.07
C SER A 42 23.92 -34.64 28.58
N PRO A 43 25.03 -33.95 28.24
CA PRO A 43 25.43 -33.76 26.84
C PRO A 43 25.55 -35.07 26.07
N ILE A 44 26.12 -36.11 26.69
CA ILE A 44 26.28 -37.45 26.11
C ILE A 44 24.91 -38.09 25.83
N ASN A 45 23.98 -38.08 26.79
CA ASN A 45 22.66 -38.67 26.59
C ASN A 45 21.79 -37.84 25.64
N SER A 46 22.00 -36.51 25.57
CA SER A 46 21.35 -35.63 24.58
C SER A 46 21.85 -35.91 23.16
N GLN A 47 23.16 -36.14 22.99
CA GLN A 47 23.73 -36.54 21.70
C GLN A 47 23.25 -37.93 21.29
N ARG A 48 23.16 -38.87 22.24
CA ARG A 48 22.57 -40.19 22.02
C ARG A 48 21.10 -40.13 21.61
N LEU A 49 20.30 -39.31 22.31
CA LEU A 49 18.91 -39.05 21.95
C LEU A 49 18.79 -38.50 20.52
N GLN A 50 19.68 -37.57 20.13
CA GLN A 50 19.72 -37.04 18.77
C GLN A 50 20.07 -38.12 17.74
N SER A 51 21.10 -38.94 17.97
CA SER A 51 21.44 -40.06 17.07
C SER A 51 20.38 -41.18 17.03
N ASP A 52 19.51 -41.25 18.03
CA ASP A 52 18.40 -42.21 18.11
C ASP A 52 17.13 -41.74 17.38
N ILE A 53 17.12 -40.53 16.77
CA ILE A 53 16.03 -40.01 15.93
C ILE A 53 15.96 -40.78 14.60
N ASP A 54 14.92 -41.60 14.44
CA ASP A 54 14.68 -42.42 13.24
C ASP A 54 13.43 -42.01 12.45
N SER A 55 12.63 -41.06 12.95
CA SER A 55 11.45 -40.51 12.28
C SER A 55 11.44 -38.98 12.34
N ILE A 56 11.38 -38.32 11.18
CA ILE A 56 11.32 -36.86 11.03
C ILE A 56 10.10 -36.48 10.18
N ASP A 57 9.20 -35.70 10.78
CA ASP A 57 8.04 -35.12 10.11
C ASP A 57 8.14 -33.58 10.11
N VAL A 58 8.03 -32.95 8.93
CA VAL A 58 8.11 -31.49 8.81
C VAL A 58 6.83 -30.91 8.23
N VAL A 59 6.26 -29.94 8.94
CA VAL A 59 5.09 -29.18 8.48
C VAL A 59 5.52 -28.20 7.38
N ALA A 60 4.80 -28.20 6.25
CA ALA A 60 5.18 -27.37 5.11
C ALA A 60 5.23 -25.88 5.42
N CYS A 61 6.36 -25.29 5.05
CA CYS A 61 6.63 -23.88 5.24
C CYS A 61 5.94 -23.05 4.14
N SER A 62 5.05 -22.14 4.52
CA SER A 62 4.46 -21.16 3.60
C SER A 62 5.45 -20.12 3.08
N THR A 63 6.64 -20.04 3.68
CA THR A 63 7.65 -18.99 3.43
C THR A 63 8.67 -19.37 2.36
N TRP A 64 9.11 -20.64 2.30
CA TRP A 64 10.19 -21.06 1.41
C TRP A 64 9.99 -22.48 0.87
N PRO A 65 10.02 -22.71 -0.46
CA PRO A 65 9.71 -23.99 -1.06
C PRO A 65 10.97 -24.82 -1.30
N TYR A 66 11.35 -25.64 -0.32
CA TYR A 66 12.50 -26.54 -0.39
C TYR A 66 12.28 -27.70 -1.37
N HIS A 67 13.37 -28.26 -1.93
CA HIS A 67 13.33 -29.50 -2.71
C HIS A 67 12.84 -30.69 -1.87
N ASP A 68 13.51 -30.89 -0.73
CA ASP A 68 13.23 -31.85 0.33
C ASP A 68 13.63 -31.18 1.66
N LEU A 69 12.66 -30.85 2.51
CA LEU A 69 12.91 -30.23 3.81
C LEU A 69 13.19 -31.26 4.92
N PRO A 70 12.45 -32.39 5.05
CA PRO A 70 12.81 -33.45 5.98
C PRO A 70 14.23 -33.99 5.78
N GLY A 71 14.67 -34.20 4.53
CA GLY A 71 16.04 -34.59 4.21
C GLY A 71 17.07 -33.57 4.68
N LEU A 72 16.85 -32.28 4.39
CA LEU A 72 17.71 -31.18 4.85
C LEU A 72 17.77 -31.04 6.38
N VAL A 73 16.67 -31.30 7.08
CA VAL A 73 16.64 -31.35 8.55
C VAL A 73 17.43 -32.57 9.07
N SER A 74 17.26 -33.74 8.45
CA SER A 74 18.03 -34.96 8.77
C SER A 74 19.54 -34.72 8.60
N GLU A 75 19.96 -34.18 7.45
CA GLU A 75 21.34 -33.82 7.12
C GLU A 75 21.93 -32.83 8.13
N ARG A 76 21.26 -31.69 8.36
CA ARG A 76 21.73 -30.64 9.28
C ARG A 76 21.67 -31.04 10.76
N LEU A 77 21.00 -32.14 11.11
CA LEU A 77 21.07 -32.78 12.43
C LEU A 77 22.14 -33.88 12.53
N GLY A 78 22.73 -34.33 11.41
CA GLY A 78 23.66 -35.45 11.39
C GLY A 78 23.00 -36.79 11.72
N VAL A 79 21.73 -36.97 11.34
CA VAL A 79 20.95 -38.21 11.58
C VAL A 79 20.45 -38.76 10.25
N ASP A 80 20.34 -40.08 10.13
CA ASP A 80 19.67 -40.72 8.98
C ASP A 80 18.31 -41.29 9.39
N ALA A 81 17.29 -40.43 9.39
CA ALA A 81 15.94 -40.85 9.72
C ALA A 81 15.38 -41.78 8.63
N LYS A 82 14.85 -42.94 9.04
CA LYS A 82 14.22 -43.92 8.15
C LYS A 82 12.89 -43.40 7.59
N HIS A 83 12.11 -42.73 8.44
CA HIS A 83 10.89 -42.04 8.05
C HIS A 83 11.18 -40.54 7.88
N LYS A 84 10.95 -40.01 6.69
CA LYS A 84 11.10 -38.60 6.32
C LYS A 84 9.83 -38.14 5.61
N HIS A 85 9.05 -37.26 6.22
CA HIS A 85 7.70 -36.91 5.74
C HIS A 85 7.47 -35.39 5.72
N TYR A 86 6.85 -34.88 4.64
CA TYR A 86 6.59 -33.47 4.41
C TYR A 86 5.10 -33.24 4.15
N THR A 87 4.43 -32.42 4.97
CA THR A 87 2.97 -32.26 4.91
C THR A 87 2.51 -31.29 3.80
N PRO A 88 1.21 -31.24 3.48
CA PRO A 88 0.59 -30.06 2.87
C PRO A 88 0.63 -28.85 3.82
N THR A 89 0.52 -27.62 3.29
CA THR A 89 0.54 -26.37 4.07
C THR A 89 -0.83 -26.10 4.72
N MET A 90 -1.14 -26.76 5.85
CA MET A 90 -2.43 -26.65 6.54
C MET A 90 -2.30 -26.65 8.08
N GLY A 91 -3.16 -25.89 8.76
CA GLY A 91 -3.08 -25.66 10.22
C GLY A 91 -3.43 -26.86 11.13
N ASN A 92 -4.07 -27.90 10.58
CA ASN A 92 -4.37 -29.15 11.28
C ASN A 92 -3.15 -30.09 11.43
N GLN A 93 -2.16 -29.93 10.54
CA GLN A 93 -1.08 -30.90 10.36
C GLN A 93 -0.25 -31.16 11.63
N PRO A 94 0.13 -30.19 12.48
CA PRO A 94 0.90 -30.48 13.68
C PRO A 94 0.23 -31.46 14.66
N VAL A 95 -1.11 -31.45 14.75
CA VAL A 95 -1.85 -32.38 15.61
C VAL A 95 -2.00 -33.74 14.93
N LYS A 96 -2.24 -33.77 13.61
CA LYS A 96 -2.21 -35.03 12.85
C LYS A 96 -0.85 -35.73 12.99
N LEU A 97 0.25 -35.00 12.79
CA LEU A 97 1.61 -35.52 12.95
C LEU A 97 1.85 -36.07 14.35
N LEU A 98 1.45 -35.36 15.42
CA LEU A 98 1.61 -35.86 16.78
C LEU A 98 0.87 -37.20 17.01
N ASN A 99 -0.34 -37.34 16.46
CA ASN A 99 -1.08 -38.59 16.48
C ASN A 99 -0.38 -39.69 15.66
N ASP A 100 0.15 -39.36 14.47
CA ASP A 100 0.88 -40.30 13.60
C ASP A 100 2.22 -40.77 14.24
N MET A 101 2.94 -39.87 14.91
CA MET A 101 4.17 -40.17 15.65
C MET A 101 3.91 -41.08 16.85
N ALA A 102 2.87 -40.78 17.64
CA ALA A 102 2.50 -41.60 18.79
C ALA A 102 2.20 -43.05 18.37
N ARG A 103 1.53 -43.24 17.22
CA ARG A 103 1.29 -44.56 16.61
C ARG A 103 2.59 -45.26 16.25
N ARG A 104 3.51 -44.60 15.52
CA ARG A 104 4.83 -45.16 15.14
C ARG A 104 5.68 -45.61 16.34
N ILE A 105 5.61 -44.89 17.47
CA ILE A 105 6.24 -45.35 18.71
C ILE A 105 5.56 -46.62 19.23
N VAL A 106 4.22 -46.67 19.29
CA VAL A 106 3.45 -47.78 19.85
C VAL A 106 3.61 -49.08 19.06
N THR A 107 3.66 -48.99 17.73
CA THR A 107 3.89 -50.13 16.83
C THR A 107 5.37 -50.55 16.75
N GLY A 108 6.29 -49.70 17.21
CA GLY A 108 7.74 -49.95 17.14
C GLY A 108 8.38 -49.60 15.78
N GLU A 109 7.64 -48.93 14.88
CA GLU A 109 8.16 -48.41 13.60
C GLU A 109 9.21 -47.30 13.81
N SER A 110 9.12 -46.56 14.93
CA SER A 110 10.06 -45.52 15.33
C SER A 110 10.45 -45.69 16.80
N LYS A 111 11.72 -45.40 17.08
CA LYS A 111 12.31 -45.36 18.42
C LYS A 111 12.26 -43.95 19.02
N VAL A 112 12.55 -42.94 18.21
CA VAL A 112 12.41 -41.52 18.57
C VAL A 112 11.91 -40.76 17.35
N ALA A 113 10.71 -40.20 17.48
CA ALA A 113 10.10 -39.38 16.45
C ALA A 113 10.25 -37.89 16.79
N LEU A 114 10.64 -37.11 15.79
CA LEU A 114 10.75 -35.66 15.84
C LEU A 114 9.76 -35.05 14.83
N MET A 115 8.93 -34.11 15.29
CA MET A 115 8.27 -33.17 14.38
C MET A 115 8.77 -31.74 14.57
N THR A 116 8.81 -30.99 13.47
CA THR A 116 9.09 -29.56 13.48
C THR A 116 8.31 -28.81 12.40
N GLY A 117 8.22 -27.50 12.54
CA GLY A 117 7.71 -26.60 11.53
C GLY A 117 8.01 -25.16 11.91
N GLY A 118 7.88 -24.25 10.96
CA GLY A 118 8.22 -22.85 11.14
C GLY A 118 7.96 -22.01 9.91
N GLU A 119 7.73 -20.73 10.13
CA GLU A 119 7.40 -19.73 9.12
C GLU A 119 8.22 -18.47 9.42
N THR A 120 8.88 -17.89 8.41
CA THR A 120 9.70 -16.68 8.57
C THR A 120 9.25 -15.56 7.63
N LEU A 121 7.94 -15.32 7.61
CA LEU A 121 7.27 -14.33 6.75
C LEU A 121 7.67 -12.88 7.08
N ALA A 122 8.22 -12.59 8.25
CA ALA A 122 8.82 -11.28 8.53
C ALA A 122 10.25 -11.19 7.97
N SER A 123 11.08 -12.23 8.12
CA SER A 123 12.42 -12.30 7.52
C SER A 123 12.38 -12.30 6.00
N LEU A 124 11.50 -13.08 5.36
CA LEU A 124 11.30 -13.09 3.91
C LEU A 124 10.90 -11.71 3.41
N ARG A 125 9.91 -11.07 4.04
CA ARG A 125 9.45 -9.73 3.66
C ARG A 125 10.51 -8.65 3.94
N LYS A 126 11.39 -8.86 4.91
CA LYS A 126 12.56 -8.01 5.16
C LYS A 126 13.62 -8.18 4.06
N LEU A 127 13.89 -9.41 3.62
CA LEU A 127 14.79 -9.72 2.49
C LEU A 127 14.26 -9.17 1.16
N GLU A 128 12.95 -9.28 0.91
CA GLU A 128 12.23 -8.67 -0.21
C GLU A 128 12.40 -7.14 -0.21
N LYS A 129 12.08 -6.47 0.92
CA LYS A 129 12.31 -5.02 1.11
C LYS A 129 13.76 -4.61 0.87
N ALA A 130 14.70 -5.37 1.44
CA ALA A 130 16.14 -5.17 1.30
C ALA A 130 16.70 -5.52 -0.09
N LYS A 131 15.88 -6.11 -0.97
CA LYS A 131 16.25 -6.64 -2.29
C LYS A 131 17.33 -7.73 -2.29
N LYS A 132 17.56 -8.40 -1.16
CA LYS A 132 18.42 -9.59 -1.10
C LYS A 132 17.61 -10.82 -1.51
N PHE A 133 17.32 -10.91 -2.80
CA PHE A 133 16.41 -11.92 -3.35
C PHE A 133 16.93 -12.51 -4.68
N PRO A 134 17.23 -13.83 -4.77
CA PRO A 134 17.29 -14.83 -3.69
C PRO A 134 18.09 -14.39 -2.45
N PRO A 135 17.70 -14.84 -1.24
CA PRO A 135 18.51 -14.66 -0.04
C PRO A 135 19.82 -15.45 -0.20
N PRO A 136 21.01 -14.79 -0.18
CA PRO A 136 22.25 -15.39 -0.71
C PRO A 136 22.87 -16.51 0.13
N ARG A 137 22.26 -16.86 1.27
CA ARG A 137 22.67 -17.96 2.16
C ARG A 137 21.56 -18.99 2.40
N TRP A 138 20.34 -18.78 1.90
CA TRP A 138 19.26 -19.75 2.05
C TRP A 138 19.42 -20.88 1.03
N THR A 139 18.89 -22.05 1.36
CA THR A 139 18.88 -23.25 0.52
C THR A 139 18.14 -22.96 -0.79
N LYS A 140 18.66 -23.46 -1.92
CA LYS A 140 18.05 -23.23 -3.24
C LYS A 140 16.62 -23.80 -3.28
N PRO A 141 15.62 -23.02 -3.75
CA PRO A 141 14.22 -23.46 -3.79
C PRO A 141 13.93 -24.40 -4.96
N LYS A 142 12.86 -25.20 -4.81
CA LYS A 142 12.42 -26.27 -5.73
C LYS A 142 11.93 -25.80 -7.10
N GLN A 143 11.58 -24.52 -7.22
CA GLN A 143 11.02 -23.90 -8.40
C GLN A 143 11.72 -22.56 -8.64
N ASP A 144 11.67 -22.04 -9.87
CA ASP A 144 12.19 -20.71 -10.17
C ASP A 144 11.47 -19.67 -9.29
N ILE A 145 12.26 -18.88 -8.56
CA ILE A 145 11.81 -17.79 -7.69
C ILE A 145 10.92 -16.82 -8.47
N ASN A 146 11.18 -16.60 -9.76
CA ASN A 146 10.34 -15.76 -10.61
C ASN A 146 8.91 -16.32 -10.76
N THR A 147 8.70 -17.63 -10.68
CA THR A 147 7.35 -18.25 -10.69
C THR A 147 6.64 -18.20 -9.35
N LEU A 148 7.36 -18.09 -8.23
CA LEU A 148 6.78 -17.98 -6.89
C LEU A 148 6.36 -16.55 -6.53
N TYR A 149 7.07 -15.54 -7.05
CA TYR A 149 6.87 -14.13 -6.70
C TYR A 149 6.33 -13.29 -7.87
N SER A 150 5.90 -13.93 -8.96
CA SER A 150 5.16 -13.28 -10.05
C SER A 150 3.73 -12.93 -9.62
N PRO A 151 3.25 -11.69 -9.80
CA PRO A 151 1.84 -11.32 -9.62
C PRO A 151 0.85 -12.08 -10.53
N ASN A 152 1.36 -12.90 -11.46
CA ASN A 152 0.57 -13.74 -12.36
C ASN A 152 0.56 -15.23 -11.95
N ALA A 153 1.37 -15.66 -10.95
CA ALA A 153 1.45 -17.06 -10.53
C ALA A 153 0.10 -17.65 -10.10
N VAL A 154 -0.71 -16.82 -9.41
CA VAL A 154 -2.07 -17.17 -8.96
C VAL A 154 -3.08 -17.32 -10.11
N ARG A 155 -2.73 -16.92 -11.35
CA ARG A 155 -3.59 -17.05 -12.55
C ARG A 155 -3.37 -18.34 -13.34
N ALA A 156 -2.45 -19.21 -12.91
CA ALA A 156 -2.25 -20.53 -13.53
C ALA A 156 -3.29 -21.57 -13.08
N GLY A 157 -4.14 -21.24 -12.10
CA GLY A 157 -5.36 -21.98 -11.78
C GLY A 157 -6.53 -21.53 -12.64
N SER A 158 -7.49 -22.44 -12.87
CA SER A 158 -8.69 -22.15 -13.67
C SER A 158 -9.53 -21.01 -13.08
N ILE A 159 -10.41 -20.38 -13.89
CA ILE A 159 -11.34 -19.34 -13.40
C ILE A 159 -12.24 -19.86 -12.28
N ARG A 160 -12.59 -21.16 -12.31
CA ARG A 160 -13.21 -21.88 -11.18
C ARG A 160 -12.34 -21.75 -9.94
N LEU A 161 -11.05 -22.08 -10.02
CA LEU A 161 -10.10 -21.96 -8.92
C LEU A 161 -9.88 -20.50 -8.44
N GLU A 162 -9.96 -19.46 -9.28
CA GLU A 162 -9.86 -18.08 -8.80
C GLU A 162 -11.16 -17.59 -8.12
N LEU A 163 -12.34 -17.93 -8.66
CA LEU A 163 -13.60 -17.69 -7.96
C LEU A 163 -13.61 -18.44 -6.63
N GLN A 164 -13.21 -19.70 -6.65
CA GLN A 164 -13.16 -20.58 -5.50
C GLN A 164 -12.13 -20.09 -4.49
N PHE A 165 -10.86 -19.82 -4.82
CA PHE A 165 -9.90 -19.28 -3.85
C PHE A 165 -10.35 -17.95 -3.24
N ARG A 166 -10.89 -17.00 -4.03
CA ARG A 166 -11.35 -15.73 -3.49
C ARG A 166 -12.62 -15.91 -2.65
N CYS A 167 -13.67 -16.56 -3.17
CA CYS A 167 -14.89 -16.84 -2.40
C CYS A 167 -14.60 -17.68 -1.15
N THR A 168 -13.76 -18.71 -1.23
CA THR A 168 -13.41 -19.60 -0.12
C THR A 168 -12.55 -18.89 0.94
N LEU A 169 -11.60 -18.03 0.54
CA LEU A 169 -10.83 -17.21 1.49
C LEU A 169 -11.69 -16.12 2.15
N TYR A 170 -12.61 -15.50 1.40
CA TYR A 170 -13.50 -14.46 1.91
C TYR A 170 -14.75 -15.01 2.64
N LEU A 171 -15.23 -16.22 2.32
CA LEU A 171 -16.30 -16.89 3.07
C LEU A 171 -15.76 -17.53 4.35
N ARG A 172 -14.45 -17.86 4.44
CA ARG A 172 -13.73 -18.12 5.71
C ARG A 172 -13.98 -17.01 6.75
N LEU A 173 -14.12 -15.76 6.28
CA LEU A 173 -14.54 -14.59 7.06
C LEU A 173 -16.08 -14.42 7.12
N GLY A 174 -16.85 -14.93 6.16
CA GLY A 174 -18.32 -14.90 6.19
C GLY A 174 -19.00 -15.90 7.15
N PHE A 175 -18.40 -17.08 7.37
CA PHE A 175 -18.95 -18.15 8.22
C PHE A 175 -19.28 -17.70 9.65
N ALA A 176 -18.55 -16.70 10.18
CA ALA A 176 -18.72 -16.16 11.53
C ALA A 176 -20.12 -15.57 11.84
N ARG A 177 -20.97 -15.37 10.82
CA ARG A 177 -22.37 -14.92 10.96
C ARG A 177 -23.36 -16.06 11.21
N ILE A 178 -23.07 -17.24 10.68
CA ILE A 178 -24.12 -18.19 10.28
C ILE A 178 -24.58 -19.06 11.46
N THR A 179 -23.70 -19.34 12.43
CA THR A 179 -24.03 -19.90 13.77
C THR A 179 -25.06 -19.08 14.57
N THR A 180 -25.54 -17.94 14.06
CA THR A 180 -26.59 -17.14 14.71
C THR A 180 -27.80 -16.82 13.80
N SER A 181 -27.85 -17.36 12.59
CA SER A 181 -29.03 -17.20 11.70
C SER A 181 -30.28 -17.86 12.29
N HIS A 182 -30.10 -19.00 12.97
CA HIS A 182 -31.11 -19.70 13.77
C HIS A 182 -31.72 -18.84 14.90
N ILE A 183 -31.07 -17.71 15.25
CA ILE A 183 -31.49 -16.77 16.31
C ILE A 183 -31.79 -15.36 15.75
N ARG A 184 -31.76 -15.16 14.43
CA ARG A 184 -32.04 -13.88 13.73
C ARG A 184 -31.33 -12.64 14.32
N ARG A 185 -30.09 -12.80 14.81
CA ARG A 185 -29.35 -11.72 15.49
C ARG A 185 -28.65 -10.77 14.53
N THR A 186 -28.70 -9.46 14.81
CA THR A 186 -28.03 -8.43 13.99
C THR A 186 -26.55 -8.33 14.29
N LEU A 187 -25.75 -7.88 13.32
CA LEU A 187 -24.30 -7.64 13.40
C LEU A 187 -23.87 -6.88 14.67
N LYS A 188 -24.58 -5.79 15.01
CA LYS A 188 -24.32 -4.99 16.23
C LYS A 188 -24.47 -5.78 17.53
N SER A 189 -25.26 -6.86 17.56
CA SER A 189 -25.44 -7.75 18.72
C SER A 189 -24.42 -8.90 18.79
N GLN A 190 -23.68 -9.18 17.73
CA GLN A 190 -22.65 -10.24 17.67
C GLN A 190 -21.29 -9.77 18.22
N GLN A 191 -20.98 -8.48 18.07
CA GLN A 191 -19.70 -7.89 18.49
C GLN A 191 -19.26 -8.21 19.94
N PRO A 192 -20.13 -8.28 20.98
CA PRO A 192 -19.68 -8.55 22.35
C PRO A 192 -19.08 -9.94 22.58
N CYS A 193 -19.55 -10.98 21.87
CA CYS A 193 -18.97 -12.32 21.93
C CYS A 193 -17.58 -12.33 21.26
N MET A 194 -17.55 -11.80 20.05
CA MET A 194 -16.35 -11.61 19.23
C MET A 194 -15.27 -10.77 19.93
N ALA A 195 -15.67 -9.75 20.69
CA ALA A 195 -14.81 -8.90 21.51
C ALA A 195 -14.12 -9.64 22.67
N ASN A 196 -14.68 -10.73 23.18
CA ASN A 196 -14.13 -11.42 24.35
C ASN A 196 -12.95 -12.34 24.00
N LEU A 197 -12.91 -12.88 22.76
CA LEU A 197 -11.76 -13.63 22.25
C LEU A 197 -10.47 -12.77 22.26
N LEU A 198 -10.59 -11.47 21.96
CA LEU A 198 -9.46 -10.51 21.99
C LEU A 198 -9.07 -10.01 23.39
N LYS A 199 -9.85 -10.34 24.43
CA LYS A 199 -9.53 -9.99 25.83
C LYS A 199 -8.74 -11.07 26.56
N LEU A 200 -8.58 -12.26 25.96
CA LEU A 200 -7.79 -13.33 26.54
C LEU A 200 -6.33 -12.82 26.75
N PRO A 201 -5.75 -13.02 27.95
CA PRO A 201 -4.37 -12.62 28.19
C PRO A 201 -3.44 -13.45 27.29
N ARG A 202 -2.37 -12.82 26.80
CA ARG A 202 -1.37 -13.44 25.87
C ARG A 202 -0.58 -14.61 26.47
N SER A 203 -0.87 -14.94 27.72
CA SER A 203 -0.53 -16.16 28.43
C SER A 203 -1.45 -16.22 29.65
N ILE A 204 -2.02 -17.38 29.98
CA ILE A 204 -2.57 -17.58 31.32
C ILE A 204 -1.40 -17.44 32.32
N PRO A 205 -1.52 -16.68 33.43
CA PRO A 205 -0.45 -16.56 34.44
C PRO A 205 -0.23 -17.86 35.25
N GLY A 206 0.21 -18.93 34.59
CA GLY A 206 0.75 -20.10 35.26
C GLY A 206 2.08 -19.73 35.94
N PRO A 207 2.30 -20.05 37.23
CA PRO A 207 3.45 -19.58 37.99
C PRO A 207 4.81 -20.04 37.43
N GLY A 208 4.85 -21.04 36.54
CA GLY A 208 6.06 -21.47 35.84
C GLY A 208 6.55 -20.55 34.70
N ALA A 209 5.63 -19.86 34.00
CA ALA A 209 5.89 -19.28 32.67
C ALA A 209 6.93 -18.14 32.66
N MET A 210 6.96 -17.31 33.71
CA MET A 210 8.00 -16.27 33.88
C MET A 210 9.13 -16.71 34.82
N ALA A 211 8.86 -17.57 35.82
CA ALA A 211 9.80 -17.87 36.90
C ALA A 211 11.11 -18.53 36.42
N ARG A 212 11.07 -19.42 35.41
CA ARG A 212 12.25 -20.18 34.99
C ARG A 212 13.19 -19.45 34.01
N ARG A 213 12.86 -18.24 33.53
CA ARG A 213 13.75 -17.48 32.63
C ARG A 213 15.06 -17.01 33.30
N ARG A 214 15.13 -16.88 34.63
CA ARG A 214 16.33 -16.39 35.34
C ARG A 214 17.61 -17.20 35.07
N ARG A 215 17.54 -18.53 34.82
CA ARG A 215 18.74 -19.36 34.57
C ARG A 215 19.26 -19.33 33.12
N ARG A 216 18.40 -19.11 32.10
CA ARG A 216 18.84 -18.85 30.71
C ARG A 216 19.22 -17.37 30.47
N LYS A 217 18.79 -16.43 31.34
CA LYS A 217 19.04 -15.00 31.15
C LYS A 217 20.52 -14.63 31.09
N LYS A 218 21.44 -15.35 31.75
CA LYS A 218 22.87 -14.96 31.81
C LYS A 218 23.66 -15.17 30.51
N GLN A 219 23.19 -16.01 29.59
CA GLN A 219 23.75 -16.12 28.23
C GLN A 219 22.99 -15.26 27.20
N LEU A 220 21.72 -14.95 27.45
CA LEU A 220 20.89 -14.16 26.51
C LEU A 220 20.93 -12.64 26.79
N ALA A 221 21.31 -12.21 27.99
CA ALA A 221 21.34 -10.79 28.38
C ALA A 221 22.42 -9.96 27.65
N GLN A 222 23.42 -10.60 27.05
CA GLN A 222 24.46 -9.92 26.27
C GLN A 222 23.98 -9.54 24.85
N TYR A 223 22.79 -10.00 24.44
CA TYR A 223 22.26 -9.88 23.08
C TYR A 223 20.90 -9.16 22.98
N LEU A 224 20.37 -8.59 24.07
CA LEU A 224 19.01 -8.03 24.12
C LEU A 224 18.94 -6.62 24.74
N LYS A 225 19.22 -5.60 23.93
CA LYS A 225 18.76 -4.21 24.13
C LYS A 225 17.85 -3.81 22.97
N GLY A 226 16.52 -3.87 23.16
CA GLY A 226 15.57 -3.48 22.10
C GLY A 226 14.09 -3.81 22.40
N THR A 227 13.40 -2.88 23.08
CA THR A 227 11.93 -2.74 23.19
C THR A 227 11.06 -3.96 23.55
N GLU A 228 10.36 -3.87 24.68
CA GLU A 228 9.33 -4.83 25.09
C GLU A 228 8.03 -4.69 24.29
N LEU A 229 7.40 -5.82 23.98
CA LEU A 229 6.06 -5.85 23.36
C LEU A 229 5.00 -6.00 24.46
N SER A 230 4.13 -4.99 24.57
CA SER A 230 3.08 -4.87 25.61
C SER A 230 2.30 -6.17 25.86
N THR A 231 2.19 -6.52 27.15
CA THR A 231 1.46 -7.69 27.67
C THR A 231 -0.04 -7.46 27.85
N ARG A 232 -0.53 -6.22 27.60
CA ARG A 232 -1.92 -5.84 27.92
C ARG A 232 -2.93 -6.44 26.93
N PRO A 233 -4.07 -7.00 27.41
CA PRO A 233 -5.15 -7.49 26.54
C PRO A 233 -5.86 -6.34 25.80
N VAL A 234 -6.60 -6.65 24.74
CA VAL A 234 -7.29 -5.64 23.92
C VAL A 234 -8.44 -5.05 24.73
N ARG A 235 -8.30 -3.79 25.15
CA ARG A 235 -9.35 -3.05 25.88
C ARG A 235 -10.61 -2.92 25.04
N LYS A 236 -11.77 -2.82 25.70
CA LYS A 236 -13.08 -2.66 25.05
C LYS A 236 -13.13 -1.40 24.16
N GLU A 237 -12.46 -0.31 24.56
CA GLU A 237 -12.30 0.90 23.74
C GLU A 237 -11.63 0.65 22.36
N SER A 238 -10.75 -0.35 22.26
CA SER A 238 -9.90 -0.57 21.08
C SER A 238 -10.70 -1.03 19.86
N LEU A 239 -11.80 -1.73 20.09
CA LEU A 239 -12.67 -2.29 19.05
C LEU A 239 -13.44 -1.20 18.30
N THR A 240 -13.67 -0.07 18.97
CA THR A 240 -14.38 1.12 18.46
C THR A 240 -13.44 2.23 18.00
N LYS A 241 -12.12 1.99 17.91
CA LYS A 241 -11.16 2.98 17.40
C LYS A 241 -11.25 3.11 15.87
N PRO A 242 -10.95 4.30 15.30
CA PRO A 242 -10.85 4.50 13.84
C PRO A 242 -9.88 3.57 13.12
N ASP A 243 -8.92 2.99 13.85
CA ASP A 243 -7.86 2.11 13.33
C ASP A 243 -8.33 0.65 13.18
N ASN A 244 -9.32 0.22 13.97
CA ASN A 244 -9.90 -1.13 13.89
C ASN A 244 -10.98 -1.21 12.80
N LYS A 245 -10.61 -0.86 11.57
CA LYS A 245 -11.54 -0.77 10.44
C LYS A 245 -12.08 -2.14 10.07
N LEU A 246 -13.31 -2.15 9.54
CA LEU A 246 -13.92 -3.33 8.95
C LEU A 246 -13.11 -3.73 7.71
N THR A 247 -12.62 -4.98 7.68
CA THR A 247 -11.87 -5.53 6.54
C THR A 247 -12.77 -6.43 5.70
N LEU A 248 -13.53 -7.31 6.36
CA LEU A 248 -14.65 -8.04 5.77
C LEU A 248 -15.84 -7.99 6.73
N ILE A 249 -17.02 -8.43 6.29
CA ILE A 249 -18.15 -8.67 7.18
C ILE A 249 -18.12 -10.14 7.66
N PRO A 250 -18.13 -10.41 8.98
CA PRO A 250 -18.31 -9.48 10.10
C PRO A 250 -16.99 -9.00 10.74
N ASP A 251 -15.83 -9.50 10.32
CA ASP A 251 -14.56 -9.39 11.05
C ASP A 251 -13.72 -8.12 10.72
N PRO A 252 -13.53 -7.19 11.70
CA PRO A 252 -12.63 -6.05 11.57
C PRO A 252 -11.15 -6.44 11.69
N LEU A 253 -10.25 -5.52 11.34
CA LEU A 253 -8.83 -5.78 11.17
C LEU A 253 -8.16 -6.51 12.36
N LEU A 254 -8.43 -6.11 13.60
CA LEU A 254 -7.81 -6.73 14.79
C LEU A 254 -8.36 -8.11 15.15
N MET A 255 -9.40 -8.58 14.45
CA MET A 255 -9.95 -9.93 14.60
C MET A 255 -9.36 -10.94 13.60
N ASN A 256 -8.43 -10.50 12.75
CA ASN A 256 -7.77 -11.35 11.76
C ASN A 256 -6.32 -11.65 12.18
N ALA A 257 -5.89 -12.90 11.98
CA ALA A 257 -4.55 -13.35 12.35
C ALA A 257 -3.45 -12.59 11.57
N MET A 258 -2.38 -12.17 12.26
CA MET A 258 -1.27 -11.46 11.63
C MET A 258 -0.22 -12.43 11.07
N PRO A 259 0.01 -12.48 9.74
CA PRO A 259 0.89 -13.49 9.13
C PRO A 259 2.38 -13.14 9.22
N PHE A 260 2.73 -11.86 9.41
CA PHE A 260 4.12 -11.39 9.37
C PHE A 260 4.85 -11.60 10.70
N VAL A 261 5.26 -12.84 10.95
CA VAL A 261 6.06 -13.26 12.10
C VAL A 261 7.16 -14.22 11.66
N ASP A 262 8.17 -14.35 12.51
CA ASP A 262 9.22 -15.38 12.41
C ASP A 262 9.12 -16.28 13.64
N LEU A 263 8.63 -17.51 13.45
CA LEU A 263 8.44 -18.49 14.53
C LEU A 263 8.63 -19.93 14.05
N ALA A 264 9.07 -20.80 14.96
CA ALA A 264 9.22 -22.23 14.73
C ALA A 264 9.02 -23.02 16.02
N ALA A 265 8.57 -24.27 15.90
CA ALA A 265 8.39 -25.18 17.03
C ALA A 265 8.93 -26.58 16.70
N ALA A 266 9.16 -27.37 17.74
CA ALA A 266 9.55 -28.77 17.63
C ALA A 266 9.00 -29.59 18.81
N CYS A 267 8.74 -30.87 18.56
CA CYS A 267 8.26 -31.83 19.55
C CYS A 267 8.95 -33.18 19.35
N ILE A 268 9.47 -33.77 20.43
CA ILE A 268 10.12 -35.09 20.42
C ILE A 268 9.26 -36.08 21.22
N VAL A 269 8.93 -37.20 20.57
CA VAL A 269 8.13 -38.30 21.13
C VAL A 269 8.97 -39.59 21.12
N THR A 270 8.90 -40.36 22.20
CA THR A 270 9.56 -41.67 22.32
C THR A 270 8.77 -42.60 23.24
N SER A 271 9.23 -43.83 23.45
CA SER A 271 8.64 -44.75 24.42
C SER A 271 9.08 -44.44 25.85
N THR A 272 8.21 -44.74 26.81
CA THR A 272 8.55 -44.70 28.26
C THR A 272 9.81 -45.49 28.59
N GLU A 273 9.94 -46.70 28.04
CA GLU A 273 11.10 -47.58 28.22
C GLU A 273 12.40 -46.94 27.69
N HIS A 274 12.37 -46.32 26.51
CA HIS A 274 13.55 -45.66 25.96
C HIS A 274 13.92 -44.39 26.74
N ALA A 275 12.93 -43.63 27.20
CA ALA A 275 13.14 -42.47 28.05
C ALA A 275 13.77 -42.84 29.40
N GLU A 276 13.40 -43.97 30.00
CA GLU A 276 14.07 -44.50 31.20
C GLU A 276 15.51 -44.93 30.89
N LYS A 277 15.74 -45.64 29.78
CA LYS A 277 17.09 -46.03 29.31
C LYS A 277 18.01 -44.83 29.02
N LEU A 278 17.46 -43.66 28.71
CA LEU A 278 18.21 -42.40 28.54
C LEU A 278 18.32 -41.57 29.84
N GLY A 279 17.57 -41.90 30.89
CA GLY A 279 17.54 -41.14 32.14
C GLY A 279 16.72 -39.84 32.08
N ILE A 280 15.72 -39.75 31.18
CA ILE A 280 14.84 -38.59 31.07
C ILE A 280 13.92 -38.51 32.30
N PRO A 281 13.94 -37.42 33.10
CA PRO A 281 13.14 -37.31 34.31
C PRO A 281 11.63 -37.46 34.04
N LYS A 282 10.91 -38.24 34.86
CA LYS A 282 9.45 -38.43 34.70
C LYS A 282 8.63 -37.14 34.80
N SER A 283 9.18 -36.09 35.42
CA SER A 283 8.61 -34.72 35.41
C SER A 283 8.66 -34.01 34.05
N LYS A 284 9.27 -34.62 33.03
CA LYS A 284 9.21 -34.19 31.62
C LYS A 284 8.18 -34.95 30.79
N TRP A 285 7.67 -36.08 31.27
CA TRP A 285 6.80 -36.92 30.46
C TRP A 285 5.40 -36.31 30.36
N VAL A 286 4.90 -36.13 29.14
CA VAL A 286 3.50 -35.81 28.85
C VAL A 286 2.98 -36.83 27.86
N TYR A 287 1.86 -37.47 28.20
CA TYR A 287 1.30 -38.58 27.44
C TYR A 287 0.27 -38.03 26.44
N PRO A 288 0.44 -38.23 25.13
CA PRO A 288 -0.70 -38.24 24.22
C PRO A 288 -1.56 -39.46 24.56
N LEU A 289 -2.85 -39.25 24.83
CA LEU A 289 -3.78 -40.30 25.26
C LEU A 289 -4.58 -40.87 24.09
N GLY A 290 -4.96 -40.01 23.16
CA GLY A 290 -5.73 -40.31 21.95
C GLY A 290 -6.10 -39.03 21.21
N GLY A 291 -6.72 -39.18 20.04
CA GLY A 291 -7.12 -38.09 19.17
C GLY A 291 -7.88 -38.61 17.94
N ALA A 292 -8.43 -37.72 17.13
CA ALA A 292 -9.20 -38.07 15.93
C ALA A 292 -8.87 -37.16 14.72
N TRP A 293 -9.42 -37.54 13.57
CA TRP A 293 -9.36 -36.77 12.32
C TRP A 293 -10.71 -36.85 11.61
N ALA A 294 -11.30 -35.70 11.29
CA ALA A 294 -12.53 -35.62 10.50
C ALA A 294 -12.41 -34.64 9.32
N ARG A 295 -13.26 -34.81 8.30
CA ARG A 295 -13.33 -33.92 7.12
C ARG A 295 -14.75 -33.49 6.78
N ASP A 296 -14.89 -32.18 6.61
CA ASP A 296 -16.02 -31.47 6.01
C ASP A 296 -15.66 -31.12 4.56
N SER A 297 -16.65 -31.03 3.66
CA SER A 297 -16.40 -30.83 2.21
C SER A 297 -15.49 -29.63 1.93
N GLU A 298 -14.43 -29.85 1.14
CA GLU A 298 -13.51 -28.80 0.68
C GLU A 298 -14.21 -27.80 -0.24
N ASP A 299 -15.09 -28.31 -1.10
CA ASP A 299 -16.14 -27.56 -1.78
C ASP A 299 -17.18 -27.14 -0.73
N PHE A 300 -16.98 -25.98 -0.12
CA PHE A 300 -17.81 -25.50 0.99
C PHE A 300 -19.32 -25.47 0.65
N TYR A 301 -19.66 -25.20 -0.62
CA TYR A 301 -21.04 -25.16 -1.13
C TYR A 301 -21.73 -26.54 -1.17
N ASN A 302 -20.98 -27.63 -1.02
CA ASN A 302 -21.47 -29.01 -0.88
C ASN A 302 -21.60 -29.45 0.59
N ARG A 303 -21.62 -28.54 1.56
CA ARG A 303 -21.87 -28.87 2.99
C ARG A 303 -23.35 -28.80 3.33
N PRO A 304 -23.91 -29.67 4.19
CA PRO A 304 -25.34 -29.67 4.49
C PRO A 304 -25.89 -28.28 4.87
N ASN A 305 -25.14 -27.56 5.69
CA ASN A 305 -25.40 -26.16 6.03
C ASN A 305 -24.07 -25.41 6.28
N TYR A 306 -24.15 -24.16 6.74
CA TYR A 306 -22.98 -23.32 7.05
C TYR A 306 -22.90 -22.84 8.52
N TYR A 307 -23.81 -23.29 9.38
CA TYR A 307 -23.90 -22.93 10.81
C TYR A 307 -23.43 -24.04 11.76
N SER A 308 -23.20 -25.26 11.28
CA SER A 308 -22.49 -26.33 12.00
C SER A 308 -21.31 -26.85 11.17
N SER A 309 -20.46 -27.65 11.80
CA SER A 309 -19.44 -28.46 11.13
C SER A 309 -19.47 -29.86 11.75
N PRO A 310 -20.04 -30.86 11.07
CA PRO A 310 -20.00 -32.25 11.52
C PRO A 310 -18.57 -32.73 11.79
N ALA A 311 -17.58 -32.25 11.03
CA ALA A 311 -16.18 -32.58 11.25
C ALA A 311 -15.64 -32.07 12.60
N ILE A 312 -16.00 -30.85 13.04
CA ILE A 312 -15.62 -30.35 14.37
C ILE A 312 -16.24 -31.23 15.47
N SER A 313 -17.52 -31.59 15.33
CA SER A 313 -18.22 -32.46 16.28
C SER A 313 -17.58 -33.84 16.37
N GLN A 314 -17.44 -34.55 15.25
CA GLN A 314 -16.82 -35.88 15.17
C GLN A 314 -15.38 -35.88 15.69
N ALA A 315 -14.55 -34.90 15.31
CA ALA A 315 -13.18 -34.83 15.76
C ALA A 315 -13.08 -34.57 17.28
N LEU A 316 -14.00 -33.81 17.88
CA LEU A 316 -14.06 -33.60 19.33
C LEU A 316 -14.55 -34.85 20.07
N ASP A 317 -15.66 -35.45 19.64
CA ASP A 317 -16.28 -36.58 20.33
C ASP A 317 -15.40 -37.83 20.24
N SER A 318 -15.03 -38.25 19.03
CA SER A 318 -14.11 -39.38 18.85
C SER A 318 -12.70 -39.06 19.37
N GLY A 319 -12.31 -37.79 19.47
CA GLY A 319 -11.04 -37.39 20.10
C GLY A 319 -11.03 -37.61 21.62
N LEU A 320 -12.16 -37.31 22.29
CA LEU A 320 -12.38 -37.57 23.70
C LEU A 320 -12.49 -39.07 23.97
N GLU A 321 -13.33 -39.78 23.21
CA GLU A 321 -13.51 -41.25 23.27
C GLU A 321 -12.18 -41.99 23.08
N ASN A 322 -11.46 -41.72 21.98
CA ASN A 322 -10.15 -42.30 21.69
C ASN A 322 -9.13 -42.03 22.81
N SER A 323 -9.31 -40.99 23.63
CA SER A 323 -8.41 -40.66 24.75
C SER A 323 -8.79 -41.26 26.10
N GLY A 324 -9.98 -41.86 26.22
CA GLY A 324 -10.51 -42.34 27.50
C GLY A 324 -10.89 -41.20 28.47
N LEU A 325 -11.23 -40.01 27.96
CA LEU A 325 -11.60 -38.84 28.77
C LEU A 325 -12.98 -38.30 28.39
N THR A 326 -13.70 -37.73 29.38
CA THR A 326 -14.88 -36.90 29.12
C THR A 326 -14.50 -35.42 29.01
N LYS A 327 -15.37 -34.58 28.44
CA LYS A 327 -15.16 -33.13 28.34
C LYS A 327 -15.07 -32.42 29.70
N GLU A 328 -15.68 -32.98 30.74
CA GLU A 328 -15.57 -32.53 32.12
C GLU A 328 -14.16 -32.72 32.66
N ALA A 329 -13.47 -33.79 32.25
CA ALA A 329 -12.12 -34.15 32.68
C ALA A 329 -11.00 -33.35 32.00
N ILE A 330 -11.28 -32.54 30.99
CA ILE A 330 -10.31 -31.65 30.33
C ILE A 330 -10.18 -30.34 31.14
N ASP A 331 -8.98 -29.97 31.61
CA ASP A 331 -8.78 -28.75 32.41
C ASP A 331 -8.61 -27.48 31.56
N MET A 332 -8.10 -27.64 30.34
CA MET A 332 -7.73 -26.55 29.45
C MET A 332 -7.77 -26.97 27.98
N PHE A 333 -8.14 -26.05 27.10
CA PHE A 333 -8.24 -26.28 25.67
C PHE A 333 -7.33 -25.30 24.90
N ASP A 334 -6.90 -25.68 23.69
CA ASP A 334 -6.52 -24.74 22.65
C ASP A 334 -7.29 -25.03 21.37
N PHE A 335 -8.23 -24.15 21.03
CA PHE A 335 -9.00 -24.21 19.79
C PHE A 335 -8.39 -23.28 18.74
N TYR A 336 -7.99 -23.84 17.60
CA TYR A 336 -7.41 -23.09 16.48
C TYR A 336 -8.29 -21.90 16.05
N SER A 337 -7.74 -20.69 16.11
CA SER A 337 -8.53 -19.45 16.06
C SER A 337 -8.06 -18.45 14.98
N CYS A 338 -7.74 -18.90 13.76
CA CYS A 338 -7.42 -17.98 12.66
C CYS A 338 -8.56 -16.99 12.40
N PHE A 339 -9.80 -17.45 12.63
CA PHE A 339 -11.04 -16.70 12.66
C PHE A 339 -11.90 -17.16 13.86
N PRO A 340 -12.86 -16.37 14.34
CA PRO A 340 -13.66 -16.71 15.53
C PRO A 340 -14.56 -17.95 15.42
N ILE A 341 -14.79 -18.45 14.20
CA ILE A 341 -15.81 -19.47 13.93
C ILE A 341 -15.47 -20.85 14.50
N VAL A 342 -14.21 -21.30 14.43
CA VAL A 342 -13.80 -22.62 14.96
C VAL A 342 -13.95 -22.66 16.49
N PRO A 343 -13.46 -21.68 17.28
CA PRO A 343 -13.74 -21.64 18.72
C PRO A 343 -15.23 -21.50 19.07
N LYS A 344 -16.03 -20.80 18.26
CA LYS A 344 -17.50 -20.73 18.46
C LYS A 344 -18.13 -22.12 18.35
N LEU A 345 -17.88 -22.83 17.24
CA LEU A 345 -18.42 -24.16 16.97
C LEU A 345 -17.95 -25.20 18.00
N ALA A 346 -16.66 -25.20 18.35
CA ALA A 346 -16.12 -26.09 19.37
C ALA A 346 -16.72 -25.82 20.77
N CYS A 347 -16.91 -24.55 21.15
CA CYS A 347 -17.58 -24.20 22.39
C CYS A 347 -19.07 -24.64 22.38
N GLU A 348 -19.77 -24.39 21.28
CA GLU A 348 -21.19 -24.72 21.10
C GLU A 348 -21.43 -26.22 21.21
N HIS A 349 -20.64 -27.03 20.49
CA HIS A 349 -20.67 -28.49 20.54
C HIS A 349 -20.39 -29.07 21.93
N LEU A 350 -19.35 -28.57 22.61
CA LEU A 350 -18.99 -29.05 23.95
C LEU A 350 -19.94 -28.55 25.06
N GLY A 351 -20.82 -27.59 24.77
CA GLY A 351 -21.65 -26.91 25.78
C GLY A 351 -20.89 -25.90 26.64
N ILE A 352 -19.73 -25.43 26.16
CA ILE A 352 -18.93 -24.38 26.81
C ILE A 352 -19.55 -23.01 26.47
N PRO A 353 -19.85 -22.14 27.46
CA PRO A 353 -20.38 -20.81 27.18
C PRO A 353 -19.47 -20.01 26.23
N GLN A 354 -20.02 -19.49 25.13
CA GLN A 354 -19.25 -18.67 24.16
C GLN A 354 -18.71 -17.34 24.75
N THR A 355 -19.10 -16.99 25.98
CA THR A 355 -18.60 -15.86 26.75
C THR A 355 -18.47 -16.25 28.23
N ASN A 356 -17.48 -15.69 28.93
CA ASN A 356 -17.19 -15.94 30.36
C ASN A 356 -16.75 -17.39 30.63
N TRP A 357 -15.68 -17.83 29.97
CA TRP A 357 -15.13 -19.18 30.11
C TRP A 357 -14.53 -19.43 31.50
N VAL A 358 -14.94 -20.51 32.16
CA VAL A 358 -14.36 -20.99 33.43
C VAL A 358 -13.07 -21.78 33.18
N LYS A 359 -13.03 -22.57 32.11
CA LYS A 359 -11.83 -23.26 31.59
C LYS A 359 -11.28 -22.47 30.39
N PRO A 360 -9.97 -22.32 30.22
CA PRO A 360 -9.40 -21.58 29.10
C PRO A 360 -9.63 -22.30 27.76
N ILE A 361 -9.98 -21.55 26.71
CA ILE A 361 -10.19 -22.06 25.35
C ILE A 361 -8.99 -21.85 24.40
N THR A 362 -7.95 -21.16 24.88
CA THR A 362 -6.61 -21.08 24.26
C THR A 362 -5.58 -20.75 25.33
N LEU A 363 -4.36 -21.27 25.13
CA LEU A 363 -3.18 -21.03 25.96
C LEU A 363 -2.34 -19.85 25.44
N LEU A 364 -2.28 -19.68 24.11
CA LEU A 364 -1.48 -18.67 23.41
C LEU A 364 -2.23 -17.34 23.16
N GLY A 365 -3.51 -17.28 23.50
CA GLY A 365 -4.39 -16.15 23.16
C GLY A 365 -4.87 -16.14 21.70
N GLY A 366 -4.72 -17.25 20.99
CA GLY A 366 -5.15 -17.44 19.61
C GLY A 366 -4.29 -16.75 18.55
N LEU A 367 -4.45 -17.16 17.28
CA LEU A 367 -3.65 -16.66 16.14
C LEU A 367 -3.79 -15.14 15.92
N THR A 368 -4.90 -14.54 16.34
CA THR A 368 -5.13 -13.09 16.33
C THR A 368 -4.20 -12.33 17.29
N SER A 369 -3.85 -12.93 18.42
CA SER A 369 -2.94 -12.34 19.43
C SER A 369 -1.49 -12.81 19.27
N PHE A 370 -1.28 -14.06 18.88
CA PHE A 370 0.02 -14.72 18.75
C PHE A 370 0.72 -14.33 17.44
N GLY A 371 -0.04 -14.29 16.33
CA GLY A 371 0.48 -14.24 14.96
C GLY A 371 0.80 -15.63 14.39
N GLY A 372 1.19 -15.70 13.12
CA GLY A 372 1.53 -16.96 12.45
C GLY A 372 0.30 -17.65 11.88
N ALA A 373 -0.33 -17.01 10.89
CA ALA A 373 -1.60 -17.42 10.31
C ALA A 373 -1.54 -18.64 9.36
N GLY A 374 -0.36 -19.23 9.17
CA GLY A 374 -0.13 -20.36 8.27
C GLY A 374 -0.22 -21.71 8.97
N ALA A 375 0.70 -22.63 8.63
CA ALA A 375 0.51 -24.05 8.94
C ALA A 375 0.89 -24.46 10.38
N ASN A 376 1.77 -23.70 11.07
CA ASN A 376 2.47 -24.24 12.24
C ASN A 376 1.88 -23.88 13.62
N TYR A 377 0.89 -22.98 13.74
CA TYR A 377 0.38 -22.50 15.04
C TYR A 377 0.12 -23.64 16.04
N SER A 378 -0.53 -24.71 15.59
CA SER A 378 -0.94 -25.84 16.43
C SER A 378 0.24 -26.59 17.06
N MET A 379 1.45 -26.46 16.52
CA MET A 379 2.67 -27.01 17.12
C MET A 379 3.13 -26.18 18.34
N HIS A 380 2.95 -24.85 18.30
CA HIS A 380 3.19 -24.00 19.46
C HIS A 380 2.12 -24.26 20.55
N ALA A 381 0.87 -24.55 20.16
CA ALA A 381 -0.17 -24.97 21.10
C ALA A 381 0.20 -26.29 21.81
N VAL A 382 0.76 -27.28 21.09
CA VAL A 382 1.34 -28.50 21.68
C VAL A 382 2.47 -28.16 22.67
N ALA A 383 3.41 -27.29 22.27
CA ALA A 383 4.55 -26.91 23.11
C ALA A 383 4.15 -26.18 24.41
N GLU A 384 3.14 -25.31 24.37
CA GLU A 384 2.60 -24.64 25.57
C GLU A 384 1.74 -25.59 26.42
N MET A 385 0.90 -26.44 25.80
CA MET A 385 0.10 -27.44 26.51
C MET A 385 0.99 -28.38 27.33
N VAL A 386 2.09 -28.85 26.75
CA VAL A 386 3.10 -29.67 27.44
C VAL A 386 3.75 -28.91 28.61
N GLN A 387 4.03 -27.60 28.47
CA GLN A 387 4.57 -26.79 29.56
C GLN A 387 3.56 -26.53 30.70
N GLN A 388 2.29 -26.28 30.37
CA GLN A 388 1.22 -26.13 31.36
C GLN A 388 0.99 -27.44 32.14
N LEU A 389 0.90 -28.58 31.44
CA LEU A 389 0.73 -29.90 32.05
C LEU A 389 1.88 -30.31 32.98
N ARG A 390 3.12 -29.92 32.66
CA ARG A 390 4.31 -30.16 33.51
C ARG A 390 4.45 -29.19 34.68
N SER A 391 3.70 -28.08 34.71
CA SER A 391 3.87 -27.01 35.72
C SER A 391 2.65 -26.80 36.62
N ALA A 392 1.48 -27.32 36.26
CA ALA A 392 0.29 -27.27 37.08
C ALA A 392 0.21 -28.47 38.05
N HIS A 393 0.10 -28.18 39.36
CA HIS A 393 -0.16 -29.22 40.37
C HIS A 393 -1.62 -29.72 40.37
N ILE A 394 -2.55 -28.90 39.86
CA ILE A 394 -3.99 -29.18 39.88
C ILE A 394 -4.46 -29.74 38.53
N ARG A 395 -4.09 -29.09 37.41
CA ARG A 395 -4.49 -29.50 36.06
C ARG A 395 -3.74 -30.77 35.63
N ARG A 396 -4.44 -31.68 34.97
CA ARG A 396 -3.94 -32.99 34.56
C ARG A 396 -4.12 -33.28 33.09
N ASN A 397 -5.18 -32.76 32.45
CA ASN A 397 -5.52 -33.07 31.06
C ASN A 397 -5.79 -31.80 30.24
N GLY A 398 -5.47 -31.83 28.96
CA GLY A 398 -5.78 -30.76 28.02
C GLY A 398 -6.08 -31.28 26.61
N LEU A 399 -6.93 -30.56 25.87
CA LEU A 399 -7.34 -30.91 24.51
C LEU A 399 -6.91 -29.82 23.53
N ILE A 400 -6.40 -30.21 22.35
CA ILE A 400 -6.09 -29.30 21.26
C ILE A 400 -6.98 -29.65 20.06
N LEU A 401 -7.61 -28.65 19.44
CA LEU A 401 -8.34 -28.78 18.17
C LEU A 401 -7.64 -27.91 17.12
N ALA A 402 -7.21 -28.53 16.02
CA ALA A 402 -6.46 -27.91 14.95
C ALA A 402 -7.21 -27.99 13.60
N ASN A 403 -7.59 -26.82 13.07
CA ASN A 403 -8.34 -26.65 11.82
C ASN A 403 -7.40 -26.52 10.61
N GLY A 404 -7.76 -27.20 9.52
CA GLY A 404 -7.18 -27.10 8.18
C GLY A 404 -8.24 -26.66 7.15
N GLY A 405 -7.78 -26.12 6.02
CA GLY A 405 -8.69 -25.62 4.97
C GLY A 405 -9.65 -24.54 5.48
N VAL A 406 -10.90 -24.58 5.03
CA VAL A 406 -11.95 -23.61 5.38
C VAL A 406 -12.97 -24.32 6.27
N LEU A 407 -12.54 -24.68 7.48
CA LEU A 407 -13.25 -25.62 8.35
C LEU A 407 -13.47 -26.93 7.56
N SER A 408 -12.38 -27.47 7.03
CA SER A 408 -12.39 -28.61 6.11
C SER A 408 -11.76 -29.84 6.74
N TYR A 409 -10.67 -29.68 7.51
CA TYR A 409 -9.97 -30.81 8.14
C TYR A 409 -9.75 -30.52 9.60
N GLU A 410 -10.32 -31.34 10.47
CA GLU A 410 -10.30 -31.09 11.92
C GLU A 410 -9.54 -32.22 12.60
N ASN A 411 -8.48 -31.87 13.33
CA ASN A 411 -7.65 -32.83 14.07
C ASN A 411 -7.63 -32.50 15.56
N THR A 412 -7.81 -33.52 16.38
CA THR A 412 -7.78 -33.40 17.84
C THR A 412 -6.70 -34.26 18.47
N VAL A 413 -6.23 -33.84 19.64
CA VAL A 413 -5.41 -34.67 20.54
C VAL A 413 -5.67 -34.28 21.99
N CYS A 414 -5.77 -35.28 22.86
CA CYS A 414 -5.80 -35.14 24.31
C CYS A 414 -4.42 -35.45 24.90
N LEU A 415 -3.86 -34.51 25.65
CA LEU A 415 -2.57 -34.64 26.34
C LEU A 415 -2.78 -34.67 27.86
N SER A 416 -1.98 -35.46 28.58
CA SER A 416 -2.05 -35.55 30.04
C SER A 416 -0.67 -35.65 30.71
N ASN A 417 -0.57 -35.22 31.98
CA ASN A 417 0.61 -35.47 32.82
C ASN A 417 0.59 -36.85 33.50
N ARG A 418 -0.34 -37.74 33.10
CA ARG A 418 -0.48 -39.13 33.54
C ARG A 418 -0.70 -40.06 32.34
N PRO A 419 -0.35 -41.35 32.43
CA PRO A 419 -0.78 -42.34 31.45
C PRO A 419 -2.31 -42.49 31.47
N ARG A 420 -2.87 -43.16 30.45
CA ARG A 420 -4.29 -43.54 30.43
C ARG A 420 -4.66 -44.34 31.67
N GLN A 421 -5.86 -44.12 32.20
CA GLN A 421 -6.35 -44.80 33.41
C GLN A 421 -7.13 -46.10 33.10
N ASP A 422 -7.55 -46.29 31.85
CA ASP A 422 -8.20 -47.51 31.36
C ASP A 422 -7.23 -48.66 31.04
N GLY A 423 -5.91 -48.41 31.07
CA GLY A 423 -4.87 -49.39 30.76
C GLY A 423 -4.76 -49.76 29.27
N LEU A 424 -5.52 -49.11 28.38
CA LEU A 424 -5.48 -49.38 26.95
C LEU A 424 -4.20 -48.82 26.31
N PRO A 425 -3.74 -49.41 25.18
CA PRO A 425 -2.67 -48.80 24.38
C PRO A 425 -3.14 -47.48 23.76
N TYR A 426 -2.21 -46.72 23.19
CA TYR A 426 -2.59 -45.60 22.32
C TYR A 426 -3.40 -46.13 21.12
N PRO A 427 -4.47 -45.45 20.68
CA PRO A 427 -5.28 -45.91 19.55
C PRO A 427 -4.45 -46.15 18.30
N GLN A 428 -4.68 -47.27 17.61
CA GLN A 428 -3.96 -47.60 16.38
C GLN A 428 -4.72 -47.18 15.11
N ASP A 429 -6.06 -47.10 15.16
CA ASP A 429 -6.88 -46.58 14.06
C ASP A 429 -6.84 -45.04 13.96
N ASN A 430 -6.61 -44.52 12.75
CA ASN A 430 -6.58 -43.09 12.40
C ASN A 430 -7.46 -42.80 11.17
N ALA A 431 -8.46 -43.65 10.91
CA ALA A 431 -9.41 -43.50 9.81
C ALA A 431 -9.93 -42.06 9.76
N LEU A 432 -9.98 -41.50 8.54
CA LEU A 432 -10.58 -40.20 8.32
C LEU A 432 -12.09 -40.34 8.51
N LEU A 433 -12.63 -39.69 9.54
CA LEU A 433 -14.07 -39.57 9.73
C LEU A 433 -14.63 -38.62 8.68
N GLU A 434 -15.18 -39.17 7.60
CA GLU A 434 -15.89 -38.37 6.61
C GLU A 434 -17.26 -37.97 7.17
N THR A 435 -17.67 -36.73 6.87
CA THR A 435 -19.01 -36.23 7.20
C THR A 435 -20.06 -37.16 6.57
N PRO A 436 -21.09 -37.62 7.32
CA PRO A 436 -22.02 -38.63 6.80
C PRO A 436 -22.78 -38.15 5.55
N ALA A 437 -22.79 -38.98 4.51
CA ALA A 437 -23.48 -38.70 3.25
C ALA A 437 -25.01 -38.56 3.38
N GLU A 438 -25.57 -38.92 4.53
CA GLU A 438 -27.00 -38.87 4.85
C GLU A 438 -27.50 -37.44 5.18
N LEU A 439 -26.61 -36.50 5.49
CA LEU A 439 -27.00 -35.12 5.81
C LEU A 439 -27.41 -34.39 4.52
N PRO A 440 -28.68 -33.95 4.37
CA PRO A 440 -29.19 -33.42 3.11
C PRO A 440 -28.51 -32.10 2.74
N CYS A 441 -27.72 -32.13 1.66
CA CYS A 441 -27.11 -30.94 1.07
C CYS A 441 -27.93 -30.44 -0.12
N PRO A 442 -28.25 -29.14 -0.19
CA PRO A 442 -28.71 -28.50 -1.43
C PRO A 442 -27.71 -28.76 -2.58
N PRO A 443 -28.14 -29.25 -3.76
CA PRO A 443 -27.28 -29.37 -4.94
C PRO A 443 -26.77 -28.01 -5.41
N PHE A 444 -25.72 -27.95 -6.23
CA PHE A 444 -25.10 -26.71 -6.69
C PHE A 444 -25.23 -26.51 -8.22
N ASP A 445 -25.78 -25.37 -8.63
CA ASP A 445 -25.93 -24.98 -10.04
C ASP A 445 -24.83 -23.98 -10.45
N GLU A 446 -23.96 -24.37 -11.40
CA GLU A 446 -22.89 -23.49 -11.92
C GLU A 446 -23.44 -22.27 -12.69
N GLN A 447 -24.62 -22.41 -13.31
CA GLN A 447 -25.30 -21.35 -14.06
C GLN A 447 -26.82 -21.45 -13.88
N ALA A 448 -27.43 -20.37 -13.38
CA ALA A 448 -28.86 -20.13 -13.48
C ALA A 448 -29.16 -18.63 -13.49
N GLU A 449 -30.39 -18.27 -13.85
CA GLU A 449 -30.95 -16.93 -13.79
C GLU A 449 -32.36 -17.03 -13.20
N GLY A 450 -32.73 -16.13 -12.28
CA GLY A 450 -34.04 -16.18 -11.64
C GLY A 450 -34.11 -15.62 -10.21
N PRO A 451 -35.29 -15.76 -9.56
CA PRO A 451 -35.50 -15.32 -8.19
C PRO A 451 -34.82 -16.27 -7.19
N VAL A 452 -34.10 -15.70 -6.23
CA VAL A 452 -33.31 -16.43 -5.23
C VAL A 452 -33.52 -15.90 -3.81
N THR A 453 -33.08 -16.66 -2.82
CA THR A 453 -33.04 -16.28 -1.39
C THR A 453 -31.61 -16.34 -0.87
N ILE A 454 -31.12 -15.32 -0.17
CA ILE A 454 -29.76 -15.32 0.42
C ILE A 454 -29.67 -16.39 1.50
N GLU A 455 -28.70 -17.30 1.38
CA GLU A 455 -28.36 -18.32 2.39
C GLU A 455 -27.21 -17.81 3.29
N THR A 456 -26.15 -17.27 2.68
CA THR A 456 -25.08 -16.56 3.38
C THR A 456 -24.40 -15.53 2.47
N TYR A 457 -23.67 -14.58 3.05
CA TYR A 457 -23.00 -13.53 2.30
C TYR A 457 -21.84 -12.88 3.08
N THR A 458 -20.97 -12.16 2.38
CA THR A 458 -20.00 -11.23 2.99
C THR A 458 -19.73 -10.02 2.07
N ALA A 459 -19.04 -9.00 2.59
CA ALA A 459 -18.60 -7.83 1.83
C ALA A 459 -17.17 -7.40 2.22
N GLU A 460 -16.28 -7.37 1.24
CA GLU A 460 -14.91 -6.88 1.33
C GLU A 460 -14.86 -5.35 1.36
N HIS A 461 -14.00 -4.79 2.22
CA HIS A 461 -13.81 -3.36 2.44
C HIS A 461 -12.35 -2.94 2.23
N ASP A 462 -12.13 -1.72 1.73
CA ASP A 462 -10.79 -1.15 1.53
C ASP A 462 -10.16 -0.63 2.84
N ARG A 463 -8.91 -0.14 2.76
CA ARG A 463 -8.19 0.45 3.90
C ARG A 463 -8.81 1.74 4.44
N ASN A 464 -9.82 2.29 3.78
CA ASN A 464 -10.59 3.45 4.21
C ASN A 464 -11.89 3.04 4.92
N GLY A 465 -12.27 1.76 4.88
CA GLY A 465 -13.54 1.25 5.40
C GLY A 465 -14.70 1.40 4.41
N LYS A 466 -14.41 1.58 3.11
CA LYS A 466 -15.41 1.61 2.05
C LYS A 466 -15.61 0.20 1.47
N PRO A 467 -16.84 -0.30 1.29
CA PRO A 467 -17.06 -1.58 0.65
C PRO A 467 -16.64 -1.54 -0.83
N ILE A 468 -15.95 -2.60 -1.25
CA ILE A 468 -15.42 -2.77 -2.61
C ILE A 468 -15.97 -4.00 -3.32
N LYS A 469 -16.32 -5.08 -2.59
CA LYS A 469 -16.86 -6.29 -3.23
C LYS A 469 -17.74 -7.15 -2.31
N GLY A 470 -19.01 -7.27 -2.67
CA GLY A 470 -19.98 -8.18 -2.05
C GLY A 470 -20.01 -9.54 -2.74
N TYR A 471 -20.02 -10.61 -1.94
CA TYR A 471 -20.10 -12.02 -2.32
C TYR A 471 -21.33 -12.65 -1.64
N VAL A 472 -22.12 -13.45 -2.37
CA VAL A 472 -23.39 -13.99 -1.90
C VAL A 472 -23.53 -15.45 -2.33
N VAL A 473 -24.01 -16.30 -1.42
CA VAL A 473 -24.51 -17.64 -1.72
C VAL A 473 -26.02 -17.64 -1.51
N CYS A 474 -26.76 -18.12 -2.50
CA CYS A 474 -28.21 -18.11 -2.50
C CYS A 474 -28.78 -19.51 -2.78
N LEU A 475 -30.05 -19.70 -2.41
CA LEU A 475 -30.89 -20.81 -2.86
C LEU A 475 -31.83 -20.31 -3.95
N LEU A 476 -31.88 -21.00 -5.08
CA LEU A 476 -32.82 -20.80 -6.17
C LEU A 476 -34.25 -21.16 -5.74
N LYS A 477 -35.23 -20.32 -6.07
CA LYS A 477 -36.64 -20.60 -5.70
C LYS A 477 -37.35 -21.62 -6.58
N SER A 478 -36.73 -22.03 -7.69
CA SER A 478 -37.26 -23.01 -8.65
C SER A 478 -37.03 -24.45 -8.20
N ASN A 479 -35.83 -24.76 -7.72
CA ASN A 479 -35.35 -26.12 -7.42
C ASN A 479 -34.72 -26.26 -6.02
N GLY A 480 -34.50 -25.15 -5.29
CA GLY A 480 -33.80 -25.15 -4.01
C GLY A 480 -32.28 -25.30 -4.11
N HIS A 481 -31.70 -25.32 -5.32
CA HIS A 481 -30.27 -25.49 -5.51
C HIS A 481 -29.49 -24.23 -5.11
N ARG A 482 -28.24 -24.44 -4.65
CA ARG A 482 -27.27 -23.40 -4.32
C ARG A 482 -26.63 -22.80 -5.54
N ILE A 483 -26.30 -21.52 -5.40
CA ILE A 483 -25.72 -20.73 -6.46
C ILE A 483 -24.88 -19.58 -5.88
N ILE A 484 -23.74 -19.27 -6.49
CA ILE A 484 -22.76 -18.28 -5.99
C ILE A 484 -22.69 -17.08 -6.94
N ALA A 485 -22.89 -15.88 -6.39
CA ALA A 485 -22.89 -14.64 -7.17
C ALA A 485 -22.09 -13.52 -6.49
N ASN A 486 -21.63 -12.58 -7.31
CA ASN A 486 -21.16 -11.28 -6.83
C ASN A 486 -22.34 -10.31 -6.78
N HIS A 487 -22.25 -9.26 -5.97
CA HIS A 487 -23.19 -8.13 -6.05
C HIS A 487 -23.32 -7.60 -7.50
N ALA A 488 -24.54 -7.22 -7.91
CA ALA A 488 -24.82 -6.64 -9.23
C ALA A 488 -24.40 -5.17 -9.31
N ASP A 489 -24.74 -4.37 -8.30
CA ASP A 489 -24.57 -2.92 -8.30
C ASP A 489 -24.14 -2.37 -6.93
N SER A 490 -23.82 -1.07 -6.91
CA SER A 490 -23.37 -0.36 -5.70
C SER A 490 -24.45 -0.30 -4.60
N ALA A 491 -25.73 -0.35 -4.97
CA ALA A 491 -26.84 -0.33 -4.02
C ALA A 491 -26.97 -1.68 -3.30
N THR A 492 -26.89 -2.79 -4.04
CA THR A 492 -26.79 -4.14 -3.46
C THR A 492 -25.53 -4.30 -2.62
N LEU A 493 -24.39 -3.76 -3.08
CA LEU A 493 -23.15 -3.73 -2.29
C LEU A 493 -23.35 -2.98 -0.95
N GLN A 494 -24.07 -1.85 -0.97
CA GLN A 494 -24.36 -1.06 0.23
C GLN A 494 -25.35 -1.76 1.18
N GLU A 495 -26.39 -2.45 0.69
CA GLU A 495 -27.29 -3.23 1.54
C GLU A 495 -26.58 -4.46 2.15
N LEU A 496 -25.77 -5.18 1.38
CA LEU A 496 -24.92 -6.25 1.93
C LEU A 496 -23.98 -5.67 3.01
N SER A 497 -23.39 -4.50 2.76
CA SER A 497 -22.47 -3.86 3.71
C SER A 497 -23.13 -3.24 4.95
N ASN A 498 -24.47 -3.32 5.07
CA ASN A 498 -25.20 -2.75 6.20
C ASN A 498 -25.03 -3.59 7.48
N THR A 499 -24.55 -2.97 8.55
CA THR A 499 -24.29 -3.61 9.86
C THR A 499 -25.46 -3.51 10.86
N THR A 500 -26.57 -2.87 10.50
CA THR A 500 -27.77 -2.79 11.35
C THR A 500 -28.88 -3.76 10.94
N GLN A 501 -28.86 -4.26 9.70
CA GLN A 501 -29.90 -5.09 9.11
C GLN A 501 -29.37 -6.48 8.73
N GLU A 502 -30.20 -7.51 8.90
CA GLU A 502 -29.91 -8.87 8.41
C GLU A 502 -30.38 -9.03 6.96
N GLN A 503 -29.57 -9.73 6.15
CA GLN A 503 -29.85 -9.97 4.73
C GLN A 503 -30.05 -11.46 4.43
N ILE A 504 -29.57 -12.38 5.28
CA ILE A 504 -29.90 -13.82 5.19
C ILE A 504 -31.42 -13.99 5.22
N GLY A 505 -31.96 -14.83 4.33
CA GLY A 505 -33.39 -15.02 4.12
C GLY A 505 -34.08 -13.95 3.26
N ARG A 506 -33.41 -12.85 2.89
CA ARG A 506 -33.99 -11.90 1.92
C ARG A 506 -34.00 -12.48 0.51
N SER A 507 -35.04 -12.15 -0.24
CA SER A 507 -35.13 -12.49 -1.65
C SER A 507 -34.47 -11.44 -2.54
N GLY A 508 -33.79 -11.89 -3.59
CA GLY A 508 -33.28 -11.05 -4.68
C GLY A 508 -33.40 -11.79 -6.01
N PHE A 509 -32.62 -11.38 -7.00
CA PHE A 509 -32.59 -11.99 -8.33
C PHE A 509 -31.14 -12.19 -8.78
N ILE A 510 -30.85 -13.31 -9.44
CA ILE A 510 -29.55 -13.56 -10.08
C ILE A 510 -29.70 -13.43 -11.59
N ARG A 511 -28.72 -12.74 -12.21
CA ARG A 511 -28.55 -12.68 -13.66
C ARG A 511 -27.15 -13.15 -14.07
N GLN A 512 -27.02 -13.64 -15.30
CA GLN A 512 -25.70 -13.88 -15.90
C GLN A 512 -24.95 -12.56 -16.17
N SER A 513 -23.61 -12.58 -16.22
CA SER A 513 -22.82 -11.39 -16.56
C SER A 513 -22.42 -11.37 -18.03
N GLU A 514 -22.99 -10.41 -18.78
CA GLU A 514 -22.70 -10.11 -20.20
C GLU A 514 -21.21 -10.04 -20.56
N LYS A 515 -20.32 -9.78 -19.59
CA LYS A 515 -18.88 -9.61 -19.82
C LYS A 515 -18.02 -10.84 -19.50
N TYR A 516 -18.58 -11.85 -18.82
CA TYR A 516 -17.87 -13.07 -18.41
C TYR A 516 -18.86 -14.22 -18.14
N ALA A 517 -18.90 -15.24 -19.00
CA ALA A 517 -19.89 -16.33 -18.93
C ALA A 517 -19.88 -17.16 -17.62
N MET A 518 -18.78 -17.14 -16.87
CA MET A 518 -18.61 -17.86 -15.59
C MET A 518 -18.95 -17.01 -14.34
N LEU A 519 -19.50 -15.80 -14.51
CA LEU A 519 -19.69 -14.84 -13.43
C LEU A 519 -21.16 -14.41 -13.33
N GLN A 520 -21.76 -14.64 -12.16
CA GLN A 520 -23.15 -14.28 -11.89
C GLN A 520 -23.27 -13.03 -11.02
N ARG A 521 -24.42 -12.35 -11.15
CA ARG A 521 -24.72 -11.06 -10.50
C ARG A 521 -26.03 -11.10 -9.72
N PHE A 522 -25.94 -10.91 -8.41
CA PHE A 522 -27.07 -10.83 -7.48
C PHE A 522 -27.53 -9.38 -7.27
N ASP A 523 -28.80 -9.12 -7.55
CA ASP A 523 -29.51 -7.84 -7.39
C ASP A 523 -30.58 -7.98 -6.29
N ILE A 524 -30.40 -7.28 -5.17
CA ILE A 524 -31.33 -7.31 -4.02
C ILE A 524 -32.54 -6.38 -4.19
N HIS A 525 -32.47 -5.46 -5.16
CA HIS A 525 -33.47 -4.44 -5.44
C HIS A 525 -34.38 -4.78 -6.62
N CYS A 526 -34.02 -5.78 -7.44
CA CYS A 526 -34.73 -6.20 -8.66
C CYS A 526 -36.25 -6.25 -8.48
N ASN A 527 -36.73 -6.79 -7.36
CA ASN A 527 -38.15 -6.88 -7.00
C ASN A 527 -38.93 -5.54 -7.06
N LYS A 528 -38.27 -4.38 -6.90
CA LYS A 528 -38.92 -3.05 -7.02
C LYS A 528 -39.04 -2.56 -8.48
N LYS A 529 -38.14 -2.98 -9.38
CA LYS A 529 -38.25 -2.70 -10.83
C LYS A 529 -39.08 -3.75 -11.56
N ALA A 530 -38.88 -5.03 -11.24
CA ALA A 530 -39.60 -6.15 -11.83
C ALA A 530 -41.11 -6.08 -11.55
N ARG A 531 -41.54 -5.65 -10.34
CA ARG A 531 -42.97 -5.39 -10.07
C ARG A 531 -43.56 -4.35 -11.03
N ARG A 532 -42.95 -3.16 -11.15
CA ARG A 532 -43.42 -2.13 -12.10
C ARG A 532 -43.48 -2.62 -13.56
N LEU A 533 -42.60 -3.53 -13.97
CA LEU A 533 -42.65 -4.13 -15.31
C LEU A 533 -43.76 -5.18 -15.42
N ALA A 534 -43.93 -6.06 -14.43
CA ALA A 534 -45.02 -7.03 -14.37
C ALA A 534 -46.41 -6.34 -14.34
N ASP A 535 -46.55 -5.30 -13.51
CA ASP A 535 -47.75 -4.47 -13.40
C ASP A 535 -48.08 -3.73 -14.72
N LEU A 536 -47.08 -3.48 -15.58
CA LEU A 536 -47.25 -2.89 -16.92
C LEU A 536 -47.51 -3.94 -18.02
N THR A 537 -47.26 -5.23 -17.76
CA THR A 537 -47.56 -6.33 -18.71
C THR A 537 -48.84 -7.11 -18.37
N LEU A 538 -49.48 -6.83 -17.23
CA LEU A 538 -50.69 -7.52 -16.76
C LEU A 538 -51.99 -6.74 -17.01
N SER A 539 -52.03 -5.92 -18.07
CA SER A 539 -53.26 -5.25 -18.55
C SER A 539 -54.01 -6.02 -19.64
N SER A 540 -53.68 -7.30 -19.87
CA SER A 540 -54.33 -8.15 -20.88
C SER A 540 -54.23 -9.65 -20.55
N ASP A 541 -54.90 -10.09 -19.46
CA ASP A 541 -55.62 -11.38 -19.41
C ASP A 541 -56.33 -11.59 -18.06
N THR A 542 -57.57 -11.12 -17.97
CA THR A 542 -58.46 -11.42 -16.85
C THR A 542 -59.04 -12.84 -16.99
N ASN A 543 -58.32 -13.86 -16.53
CA ASN A 543 -58.95 -15.15 -16.12
C ASN A 543 -58.09 -16.12 -15.26
N LEU A 544 -56.82 -15.83 -14.92
CA LEU A 544 -55.98 -16.79 -14.18
C LEU A 544 -55.64 -16.44 -12.71
N HIS A 545 -56.27 -15.41 -12.14
CA HIS A 545 -55.89 -14.92 -10.80
C HIS A 545 -56.52 -15.68 -9.61
N HIS A 546 -57.55 -16.50 -9.85
CA HIS A 546 -58.33 -17.10 -8.76
C HIS A 546 -57.81 -18.49 -8.29
N ALA A 547 -57.10 -19.22 -9.16
CA ALA A 547 -56.65 -20.59 -8.86
C ALA A 547 -55.32 -20.67 -8.07
N HIS A 548 -54.46 -19.65 -8.17
CA HIS A 548 -53.11 -19.70 -7.58
C HIS A 548 -53.05 -19.35 -6.08
N MET A 549 -54.11 -18.74 -5.53
CA MET A 549 -54.17 -18.32 -4.11
C MET A 549 -54.55 -19.44 -3.13
N GLU A 550 -55.15 -20.54 -3.59
CA GLU A 550 -55.61 -21.62 -2.71
C GLU A 550 -54.50 -22.61 -2.31
N LEU A 551 -53.56 -22.89 -3.22
CA LEU A 551 -52.45 -23.82 -2.98
C LEU A 551 -51.46 -23.34 -1.90
N LEU A 552 -51.30 -22.03 -1.71
CA LEU A 552 -50.39 -21.46 -0.71
C LEU A 552 -50.93 -21.48 0.74
N ARG A 553 -52.11 -22.06 0.99
CA ARG A 553 -52.71 -22.18 2.34
C ARG A 553 -52.56 -23.57 2.99
N ARG A 554 -51.88 -24.53 2.36
CA ARG A 554 -51.77 -25.92 2.88
C ARG A 554 -50.34 -26.50 2.87
N VAL A 555 -49.45 -25.93 3.68
CA VAL A 555 -48.25 -26.62 4.19
C VAL A 555 -48.18 -26.38 5.70
N PRO A 556 -48.09 -27.42 6.55
CA PRO A 556 -48.15 -27.24 8.01
C PRO A 556 -46.85 -26.68 8.59
N ILE A 557 -46.99 -25.85 9.63
CA ILE A 557 -45.87 -25.45 10.48
C ILE A 557 -45.59 -26.60 11.44
N ILE A 558 -44.38 -27.18 11.37
CA ILE A 558 -43.91 -28.14 12.37
C ILE A 558 -43.28 -27.33 13.52
N GLU A 559 -43.99 -27.25 14.65
CA GLU A 559 -43.39 -26.81 15.91
C GLU A 559 -42.45 -27.91 16.43
N TYR A 560 -41.17 -27.59 16.63
CA TYR A 560 -40.29 -28.43 17.45
C TYR A 560 -40.28 -27.87 18.88
N ARG A 561 -40.96 -28.57 19.79
CA ARG A 561 -40.84 -28.32 21.24
C ARG A 561 -39.60 -29.05 21.76
N ASP A 562 -38.75 -28.35 22.50
CA ASP A 562 -37.75 -28.96 23.37
C ASP A 562 -37.99 -28.47 24.83
N PRO A 563 -38.32 -29.35 25.79
CA PRO A 563 -38.86 -28.92 27.07
C PRO A 563 -37.84 -28.96 28.24
N TYR A 564 -37.14 -27.87 28.51
CA TYR A 564 -36.63 -27.59 29.88
C TYR A 564 -36.58 -26.10 30.22
N ILE A 565 -37.42 -25.69 31.19
CA ILE A 565 -37.50 -24.32 31.71
C ILE A 565 -36.96 -24.25 33.13
N SER A 566 -36.01 -23.36 33.41
CA SER A 566 -36.08 -22.45 34.58
C SER A 566 -34.94 -21.42 34.61
N PHE A 567 -35.28 -20.14 34.41
CA PHE A 567 -34.42 -19.02 34.79
C PHE A 567 -34.88 -18.46 36.15
N ARG A 568 -34.12 -18.70 37.22
CA ARG A 568 -34.23 -17.90 38.46
C ARG A 568 -33.30 -16.69 38.35
N ARG A 569 -33.82 -15.49 38.62
CA ARG A 569 -33.01 -14.28 38.84
C ARG A 569 -32.34 -14.36 40.21
N VAL A 570 -31.08 -13.92 40.28
CA VAL A 570 -30.40 -13.56 41.55
C VAL A 570 -29.62 -12.26 41.30
N ASN A 571 -29.85 -11.25 42.15
CA ASN A 571 -29.06 -10.02 42.21
C ASN A 571 -28.05 -10.14 43.36
N ILE A 572 -26.76 -9.98 43.08
CA ILE A 572 -25.72 -9.55 44.05
C ILE A 572 -24.73 -8.67 43.26
N GLY A 573 -24.03 -7.74 43.93
CA GLY A 573 -22.93 -6.97 43.35
C GLY A 573 -22.01 -6.38 44.44
N ILE A 574 -21.30 -5.31 44.08
CA ILE A 574 -20.60 -4.34 44.95
C ILE A 574 -19.14 -4.68 45.39
N ASP A 575 -18.29 -3.67 45.16
CA ASP A 575 -17.03 -3.20 45.78
C ASP A 575 -15.59 -3.75 45.62
N SER A 576 -14.70 -2.72 45.49
CA SER A 576 -13.34 -2.47 46.03
C SER A 576 -12.25 -3.55 45.92
N ASP A 577 -11.14 -3.33 45.20
CA ASP A 577 -9.99 -2.43 45.47
C ASP A 577 -8.93 -3.02 46.42
N VAL A 578 -7.65 -2.79 46.10
CA VAL A 578 -6.50 -2.50 47.00
C VAL A 578 -5.24 -2.29 46.16
N THR A 579 -4.28 -1.50 46.67
CA THR A 579 -3.24 -0.81 45.91
C THR A 579 -1.82 -1.43 45.97
N SER A 580 -0.97 -0.85 45.14
CA SER A 580 0.47 -1.08 44.94
C SER A 580 1.38 -1.02 46.17
N GLY A 581 2.53 -1.69 46.07
CA GLY A 581 3.77 -1.33 46.78
C GLY A 581 5.00 -1.63 45.89
N GLU A 582 5.85 -0.63 45.68
CA GLU A 582 7.16 -0.75 45.04
C GLU A 582 8.26 -0.54 46.10
N GLU A 583 9.46 -1.08 45.89
CA GLU A 583 10.69 -0.31 46.14
C GLU A 583 11.93 -0.90 45.43
N SER A 584 13.07 -0.22 45.54
CA SER A 584 14.20 -0.31 44.61
C SER A 584 15.56 -0.49 45.29
N THR A 585 16.62 -0.78 44.51
CA THR A 585 18.01 -0.44 44.88
C THR A 585 18.96 -0.49 43.69
N HIS A 586 20.06 0.27 43.78
CA HIS A 586 21.17 0.38 42.82
C HIS A 586 22.41 -0.39 43.37
N VAL A 587 23.55 -0.55 42.67
CA VAL A 587 24.03 0.10 41.43
C VAL A 587 24.36 -0.96 40.33
N ASP A 588 25.44 -1.05 39.54
CA ASP A 588 26.74 -0.34 39.43
C ASP A 588 27.35 -0.46 38.01
N GLN A 589 28.51 0.16 37.76
CA GLN A 589 29.27 0.09 36.51
C GLN A 589 30.76 -0.26 36.72
N VAL A 590 31.34 -0.98 35.76
CA VAL A 590 32.80 -1.11 35.58
C VAL A 590 33.12 -0.98 34.09
N GLU A 591 33.94 0.00 33.73
CA GLU A 591 34.54 0.10 32.39
C GLU A 591 35.73 -0.86 32.25
N CYS A 592 35.92 -1.41 31.04
CA CYS A 592 37.24 -1.78 30.54
C CYS A 592 37.34 -1.40 29.05
N LYS A 593 38.45 -0.78 28.67
CA LYS A 593 38.73 -0.27 27.31
C LYS A 593 39.59 -1.27 26.53
N GLY A 594 39.50 -1.25 25.19
CA GLY A 594 40.48 -1.91 24.32
C GLY A 594 39.90 -2.59 23.09
N ALA A 595 39.67 -1.83 22.03
CA ALA A 595 39.45 -2.35 20.67
C ALA A 595 40.29 -1.52 19.69
N THR A 596 41.02 -2.18 18.80
CA THR A 596 41.97 -1.56 17.85
C THR A 596 41.31 -1.30 16.48
N ASP A 597 41.81 -0.28 15.75
CA ASP A 597 41.13 0.39 14.62
C ASP A 597 40.97 -0.40 13.29
N SER A 598 40.72 -1.71 13.30
CA SER A 598 40.51 -2.50 12.07
C SER A 598 39.04 -2.64 11.61
N GLU A 599 38.05 -2.35 12.45
CA GLU A 599 36.62 -2.68 12.16
C GLU A 599 35.85 -1.67 11.31
N LYS A 600 36.42 -0.49 10.97
CA LYS A 600 35.66 0.66 10.42
C LYS A 600 35.25 0.59 8.94
N ALA A 601 35.54 -0.49 8.21
CA ALA A 601 35.61 -0.45 6.73
C ALA A 601 34.50 -1.17 5.93
N SER A 602 33.75 -2.13 6.48
CA SER A 602 33.01 -3.13 5.66
C SER A 602 31.47 -3.08 5.70
N SER A 603 30.86 -2.09 6.37
CA SER A 603 29.45 -2.14 6.80
C SER A 603 28.47 -1.20 6.08
N MET A 604 28.53 -1.06 4.74
CA MET A 604 27.63 -0.15 3.99
C MET A 604 27.05 -0.68 2.66
N ASN A 605 25.95 -1.44 2.73
CA ASN A 605 24.70 -1.15 1.99
C ASN A 605 23.60 -2.23 2.17
N GLU A 606 22.62 -1.94 3.01
CA GLU A 606 21.31 -2.61 3.03
C GLU A 606 20.27 -1.63 3.59
N GLN A 607 19.46 -1.03 2.72
CA GLN A 607 18.43 -0.05 3.14
C GLN A 607 17.07 -0.75 3.23
N ALA A 608 16.59 -0.95 4.45
CA ALA A 608 15.33 -1.62 4.75
C ALA A 608 14.19 -0.62 4.96
N THR A 609 12.98 -0.89 4.44
CA THR A 609 11.84 0.03 4.53
C THR A 609 11.37 0.27 5.97
N ILE A 610 11.75 1.41 6.55
CA ILE A 610 11.19 1.93 7.80
C ILE A 610 9.74 2.34 7.57
N VAL A 611 8.85 1.85 8.43
CA VAL A 611 7.43 2.20 8.43
C VAL A 611 7.18 3.14 9.60
N TYR A 612 7.19 4.44 9.32
CA TYR A 612 6.86 5.47 10.30
C TYR A 612 5.35 5.62 10.50
N ASP A 613 4.98 6.00 11.72
CA ASP A 613 3.62 6.44 12.08
C ASP A 613 3.21 7.70 11.30
N GLU A 614 1.91 8.00 11.22
CA GLU A 614 1.40 9.15 10.47
C GLU A 614 1.87 10.49 11.08
N VAL A 615 2.08 10.55 12.41
CA VAL A 615 2.65 11.73 13.09
C VAL A 615 4.11 11.94 12.66
N GLU A 616 4.89 10.88 12.63
CA GLU A 616 6.33 10.92 12.32
C GLU A 616 6.59 11.13 10.81
N SER A 617 5.75 10.55 9.95
CA SER A 617 5.66 10.86 8.52
C SER A 617 5.45 12.36 8.28
N LYS A 618 4.54 13.00 9.02
CA LYS A 618 4.32 14.46 8.97
C LYS A 618 5.52 15.26 9.51
N ARG A 619 6.24 14.75 10.52
CA ARG A 619 7.49 15.38 11.01
C ARG A 619 8.59 15.37 9.94
N ILE A 620 8.79 14.24 9.26
CA ILE A 620 9.80 14.09 8.20
C ILE A 620 9.49 15.01 7.02
N LEU A 621 8.22 15.09 6.60
CA LEU A 621 7.81 15.99 5.52
C LEU A 621 8.03 17.45 5.89
N ARG A 622 7.75 17.87 7.14
CA ARG A 622 8.07 19.22 7.63
C ARG A 622 9.58 19.53 7.56
N LYS A 623 10.47 18.57 7.85
CA LYS A 623 11.92 18.76 7.67
C LYS A 623 12.29 19.05 6.21
N VAL A 624 11.68 18.34 5.26
CA VAL A 624 11.91 18.56 3.82
C VAL A 624 11.30 19.88 3.35
N ASP A 625 10.03 20.14 3.71
CA ASP A 625 9.33 21.38 3.40
C ASP A 625 10.14 22.60 3.88
N MET A 626 10.65 22.59 5.11
CA MET A 626 11.47 23.68 5.68
C MET A 626 12.88 23.83 5.10
N ARG A 627 13.42 22.85 4.37
CA ARG A 627 14.76 22.94 3.75
C ARG A 627 14.71 23.20 2.25
N LEU A 628 13.76 22.58 1.55
CA LEU A 628 13.64 22.67 0.09
C LEU A 628 12.81 23.87 -0.36
N LEU A 629 11.66 24.12 0.27
CA LEU A 629 10.73 25.16 -0.20
C LEU A 629 11.30 26.56 0.01
N PRO A 630 11.80 26.99 1.20
CA PRO A 630 12.38 28.33 1.35
C PRO A 630 13.53 28.61 0.38
N CYS A 631 14.35 27.60 0.06
CA CYS A 631 15.44 27.75 -0.91
C CYS A 631 14.90 27.97 -2.33
N LEU A 632 14.03 27.08 -2.83
CA LEU A 632 13.46 27.25 -4.18
C LEU A 632 12.57 28.50 -4.30
N THR A 633 11.81 28.84 -3.27
CA THR A 633 10.98 30.06 -3.19
C THR A 633 11.85 31.32 -3.20
N LEU A 634 12.98 31.36 -2.48
CA LEU A 634 13.92 32.50 -2.52
C LEU A 634 14.58 32.65 -3.91
N LEU A 635 15.02 31.55 -4.52
CA LEU A 635 15.61 31.59 -5.85
C LEU A 635 14.60 32.04 -6.92
N TYR A 636 13.33 31.64 -6.79
CA TYR A 636 12.26 32.10 -7.69
C TYR A 636 11.81 33.53 -7.40
N LEU A 637 11.93 34.01 -6.16
CA LEU A 637 11.75 35.42 -5.81
C LEU A 637 12.78 36.26 -6.55
N LEU A 638 14.07 35.92 -6.42
CA LEU A 638 15.17 36.61 -7.11
C LEU A 638 15.01 36.57 -8.64
N SER A 639 14.76 35.39 -9.21
CA SER A 639 14.45 35.23 -10.64
C SER A 639 13.30 36.13 -11.13
N PHE A 640 12.24 36.30 -10.34
CA PHE A 640 11.15 37.22 -10.71
C PHE A 640 11.47 38.70 -10.45
N LEU A 641 12.26 39.03 -9.43
CA LEU A 641 12.79 40.39 -9.23
C LEU A 641 13.67 40.79 -10.42
N ASP A 642 14.63 39.94 -10.81
CA ASP A 642 15.52 40.13 -11.95
C ASP A 642 14.74 40.42 -13.25
N ARG A 643 13.67 39.65 -13.52
CA ARG A 643 12.75 39.90 -14.66
C ARG A 643 11.93 41.18 -14.50
N GLY A 644 11.46 41.47 -13.30
CA GLY A 644 10.64 42.65 -12.96
C GLY A 644 11.42 43.97 -13.01
N ASN A 645 12.72 43.94 -12.72
CA ASN A 645 13.59 45.10 -12.62
C ASN A 645 13.70 45.91 -13.91
N MET A 646 13.43 45.32 -15.06
CA MET A 646 13.31 46.07 -16.32
C MET A 646 12.13 47.06 -16.29
N GLY A 647 11.01 46.72 -15.65
CA GLY A 647 9.90 47.64 -15.44
C GLY A 647 10.29 48.84 -14.55
N ASN A 648 11.01 48.59 -13.47
CA ASN A 648 11.49 49.61 -12.55
C ASN A 648 12.60 50.48 -13.18
N ALA A 649 13.55 49.86 -13.88
CA ALA A 649 14.61 50.55 -14.60
C ALA A 649 14.02 51.51 -15.67
N ARG A 650 12.89 51.14 -16.28
CA ARG A 650 12.14 52.01 -17.20
C ARG A 650 11.66 53.30 -16.53
N THR A 651 11.08 53.21 -15.33
CA THR A 651 10.58 54.39 -14.59
C THR A 651 11.74 55.22 -14.02
N LEU A 652 12.87 54.59 -13.69
CA LEU A 652 14.10 55.25 -13.24
C LEU A 652 15.05 55.72 -14.36
N GLY A 653 14.56 55.83 -15.61
CA GLY A 653 15.26 56.54 -16.69
C GLY A 653 15.94 55.68 -17.76
N MET A 654 16.16 54.37 -17.53
CA MET A 654 16.95 53.49 -18.42
C MET A 654 16.54 53.57 -19.91
N GLN A 655 15.25 53.72 -20.22
CA GLN A 655 14.78 53.84 -21.61
C GLN A 655 15.29 55.14 -22.28
N LYS A 656 15.38 56.25 -21.53
CA LYS A 656 15.88 57.54 -22.01
C LYS A 656 17.41 57.51 -22.12
N ASP A 657 18.09 57.05 -21.08
CA ASP A 657 19.54 57.02 -20.98
C ASP A 657 20.18 56.18 -22.10
N LEU A 658 19.51 55.08 -22.49
CA LEU A 658 19.93 54.20 -23.58
C LEU A 658 19.35 54.58 -24.97
N GLY A 659 18.59 55.68 -25.07
CA GLY A 659 18.03 56.20 -26.32
C GLY A 659 17.01 55.29 -27.01
N LEU A 660 16.23 54.51 -26.26
CA LEU A 660 15.41 53.42 -26.78
C LEU A 660 14.00 53.85 -27.20
N SER A 661 13.61 53.55 -28.44
CA SER A 661 12.21 53.68 -28.88
C SER A 661 11.31 52.62 -28.22
N GLY A 662 10.00 52.87 -28.18
CA GLY A 662 9.01 51.93 -27.63
C GLY A 662 9.10 50.51 -28.23
N PRO A 663 9.18 50.36 -29.57
CA PRO A 663 9.40 49.05 -30.20
C PRO A 663 10.73 48.39 -29.81
N GLN A 664 11.84 49.15 -29.73
CA GLN A 664 13.14 48.62 -29.29
C GLN A 664 13.09 48.12 -27.83
N TRP A 665 12.40 48.83 -26.95
CA TRP A 665 12.15 48.40 -25.58
C TRP A 665 11.39 47.07 -25.52
N ASN A 666 10.32 46.94 -26.31
CA ASN A 666 9.55 45.70 -26.40
C ASN A 666 10.38 44.54 -27.00
N ILE A 667 11.28 44.80 -27.94
CA ILE A 667 12.22 43.79 -28.45
C ILE A 667 13.20 43.36 -27.34
N CYS A 668 13.70 44.29 -26.50
CA CYS A 668 14.53 43.94 -25.34
C CYS A 668 13.79 43.11 -24.29
N LEU A 669 12.47 43.31 -24.11
CA LEU A 669 11.62 42.43 -23.31
C LEU A 669 11.49 41.05 -23.96
N THR A 670 11.19 41.01 -25.26
CA THR A 670 10.85 39.79 -26.00
C THR A 670 12.06 38.88 -26.25
N ILE A 671 13.25 39.43 -26.51
CA ILE A 671 14.44 38.65 -26.88
C ILE A 671 14.88 37.64 -25.81
N PHE A 672 14.59 37.92 -24.54
CA PHE A 672 14.84 37.01 -23.41
C PHE A 672 14.15 35.65 -23.57
N PHE A 673 12.91 35.62 -24.07
CA PHE A 673 12.10 34.40 -24.11
C PHE A 673 12.62 33.35 -25.12
N PHE A 674 13.31 33.76 -26.19
CA PHE A 674 13.81 32.81 -27.19
C PHE A 674 14.92 31.87 -26.68
N PRO A 675 16.07 32.34 -26.14
CA PRO A 675 17.06 31.45 -25.53
C PRO A 675 16.51 30.79 -24.27
N TYR A 676 15.69 31.49 -23.47
CA TYR A 676 15.06 30.92 -22.29
C TYR A 676 14.25 29.65 -22.63
N CYS A 677 13.27 29.76 -23.53
CA CYS A 677 12.46 28.61 -23.95
C CYS A 677 13.28 27.55 -24.72
N ALA A 678 14.26 27.96 -25.54
CA ALA A 678 15.07 27.01 -26.33
C ALA A 678 15.99 26.14 -25.45
N PHE A 679 16.57 26.71 -24.38
CA PHE A 679 17.52 26.02 -23.52
C PHE A 679 16.90 25.35 -22.28
N GLU A 680 15.61 25.56 -21.98
CA GLU A 680 14.90 24.85 -20.90
C GLU A 680 14.98 23.31 -21.05
N ILE A 681 14.77 22.77 -22.27
CA ILE A 681 14.81 21.32 -22.50
C ILE A 681 16.25 20.76 -22.40
N PRO A 682 17.27 21.31 -23.10
CA PRO A 682 18.67 20.94 -22.88
C PRO A 682 19.10 21.03 -21.42
N SER A 683 18.74 22.11 -20.72
CA SER A 683 19.16 22.34 -19.34
C SER A 683 18.52 21.36 -18.35
N ASN A 684 17.26 20.96 -18.56
CA ASN A 684 16.63 19.92 -17.73
C ASN A 684 17.17 18.50 -18.04
N VAL A 685 17.79 18.29 -19.20
CA VAL A 685 18.61 17.09 -19.47
C VAL A 685 19.94 17.17 -18.70
N VAL A 686 20.62 18.33 -18.68
CA VAL A 686 21.87 18.53 -17.91
C VAL A 686 21.64 18.39 -16.40
N LEU A 687 20.48 18.77 -15.87
CA LEU A 687 20.08 18.50 -14.48
C LEU A 687 20.05 17.00 -14.14
N LYS A 688 19.85 16.13 -15.14
CA LYS A 688 19.94 14.67 -14.99
C LYS A 688 21.34 14.10 -15.25
N LEU A 689 22.32 14.94 -15.56
CA LEU A 689 23.74 14.57 -15.71
C LEU A 689 24.61 15.11 -14.56
N LEU A 690 24.23 16.25 -13.98
CA LEU A 690 24.96 16.92 -12.89
C LEU A 690 24.17 16.90 -11.57
N PRO A 691 24.83 17.00 -10.40
CA PRO A 691 24.16 17.22 -9.13
C PRO A 691 23.31 18.51 -9.17
N ALA A 692 22.08 18.43 -8.70
CA ALA A 692 21.13 19.56 -8.71
C ALA A 692 21.62 20.79 -7.93
N ASN A 693 22.35 20.61 -6.82
CA ASN A 693 22.94 21.73 -6.07
C ASN A 693 24.00 22.46 -6.92
N LEU A 694 24.84 21.73 -7.63
CA LEU A 694 25.85 22.29 -8.53
C LEU A 694 25.19 22.97 -9.74
N TRP A 695 24.28 22.28 -10.44
CA TRP A 695 23.66 22.84 -11.65
C TRP A 695 22.81 24.07 -11.37
N VAL A 696 21.97 24.04 -10.33
CA VAL A 696 21.18 25.22 -9.94
C VAL A 696 22.10 26.37 -9.51
N SER A 697 23.17 26.11 -8.74
CA SER A 697 24.10 27.18 -8.35
C SER A 697 24.85 27.80 -9.53
N ILE A 698 25.25 26.99 -10.52
CA ILE A 698 25.85 27.49 -11.78
C ILE A 698 24.86 28.41 -12.49
N LEU A 699 23.59 28.02 -12.62
CA LEU A 699 22.56 28.85 -13.25
C LEU A 699 22.39 30.17 -12.48
N VAL A 700 22.26 30.13 -11.15
CA VAL A 700 22.07 31.33 -10.29
C VAL A 700 23.27 32.29 -10.39
N VAL A 701 24.50 31.77 -10.28
CA VAL A 701 25.71 32.61 -10.39
C VAL A 701 25.84 33.18 -11.80
N CYS A 702 25.57 32.40 -12.85
CA CYS A 702 25.61 32.89 -14.24
C CYS A 702 24.55 33.97 -14.50
N TRP A 703 23.29 33.77 -14.09
CA TRP A 703 22.22 34.74 -14.37
C TRP A 703 22.37 36.00 -13.51
N GLY A 704 22.74 35.87 -12.23
CA GLY A 704 23.07 37.00 -11.35
C GLY A 704 24.28 37.80 -11.86
N THR A 705 25.29 37.13 -12.43
CA THR A 705 26.42 37.81 -13.09
C THR A 705 25.96 38.55 -14.34
N CYS A 706 25.07 37.96 -15.16
CA CYS A 706 24.46 38.64 -16.30
C CYS A 706 23.66 39.89 -15.87
N MET A 707 22.91 39.82 -14.77
CA MET A 707 22.19 40.97 -14.19
C MET A 707 23.15 42.06 -13.71
N THR A 708 24.18 41.68 -12.94
CA THR A 708 25.20 42.61 -12.43
C THR A 708 25.89 43.35 -13.57
N LEU A 709 26.30 42.63 -14.63
CA LEU A 709 26.92 43.21 -15.82
C LEU A 709 25.95 44.04 -16.68
N MET A 710 24.63 43.81 -16.58
CA MET A 710 23.62 44.60 -17.30
C MET A 710 23.57 46.05 -16.83
N SER A 711 24.00 46.35 -15.59
CA SER A 711 24.18 47.72 -15.09
C SER A 711 25.20 48.55 -15.88
N LEU A 712 26.14 47.89 -16.58
CA LEU A 712 27.23 48.51 -17.34
C LEU A 712 26.86 48.77 -18.82
N VAL A 713 25.63 48.45 -19.23
CA VAL A 713 25.16 48.61 -20.61
C VAL A 713 24.95 50.10 -20.94
N SER A 714 25.49 50.54 -22.07
CA SER A 714 25.41 51.93 -22.56
C SER A 714 24.58 52.11 -23.85
N ASN A 715 24.05 51.03 -24.43
CA ASN A 715 23.34 51.09 -25.72
C ASN A 715 22.41 49.88 -25.97
N TYR A 716 21.50 50.03 -26.93
CA TYR A 716 20.55 49.00 -27.38
C TYR A 716 21.17 47.62 -27.66
N LYS A 717 22.31 47.56 -28.36
CA LYS A 717 22.95 46.28 -28.74
C LYS A 717 23.49 45.55 -27.50
N GLY A 718 24.09 46.29 -26.57
CA GLY A 718 24.51 45.77 -25.26
C GLY A 718 23.33 45.22 -24.46
N LEU A 719 22.19 45.92 -24.46
CA LEU A 719 20.99 45.47 -23.76
C LEU A 719 20.41 44.18 -24.36
N LEU A 720 20.33 44.09 -25.70
CA LEU A 720 19.91 42.86 -26.37
C LEU A 720 20.82 41.67 -26.03
N ALA A 721 22.14 41.87 -26.06
CA ALA A 721 23.11 40.83 -25.72
C ALA A 721 22.97 40.38 -24.25
N ALA A 722 22.92 41.32 -23.31
CA ALA A 722 22.75 41.02 -21.89
C ALA A 722 21.41 40.29 -21.62
N ARG A 723 20.32 40.68 -22.28
CA ARG A 723 19.01 39.99 -22.17
C ARG A 723 19.00 38.60 -22.80
N PHE A 724 19.75 38.38 -23.89
CA PHE A 724 19.90 37.06 -24.50
C PHE A 724 20.69 36.12 -23.59
N PHE A 725 21.83 36.56 -23.05
CA PHE A 725 22.63 35.76 -22.12
C PHE A 725 21.94 35.53 -20.77
N LEU A 726 21.16 36.50 -20.28
CA LEU A 726 20.28 36.30 -19.12
C LEU A 726 19.27 35.18 -19.39
N GLY A 727 18.55 35.23 -20.52
CA GLY A 727 17.58 34.18 -20.88
C GLY A 727 18.21 32.81 -21.00
N PHE A 728 19.41 32.71 -21.60
CA PHE A 728 20.19 31.48 -21.66
C PHE A 728 20.60 30.95 -20.27
N ALA A 729 21.11 31.82 -19.39
CA ALA A 729 21.57 31.44 -18.05
C ALA A 729 20.42 31.08 -17.09
N GLU A 730 19.28 31.75 -17.21
CA GLU A 730 18.12 31.53 -16.34
C GLU A 730 17.26 30.34 -16.78
N ALA A 731 17.33 29.94 -18.06
CA ALA A 731 16.53 28.87 -18.68
C ALA A 731 16.40 27.61 -17.81
N GLY A 732 17.50 27.15 -17.21
CA GLY A 732 17.47 25.90 -16.45
C GLY A 732 16.64 25.92 -15.17
N PHE A 733 16.48 27.08 -14.53
CA PHE A 733 16.08 27.13 -13.12
C PHE A 733 14.66 26.60 -12.88
N PHE A 734 13.71 27.07 -13.68
CA PHE A 734 12.28 26.80 -13.46
C PHE A 734 11.83 25.37 -13.83
N PRO A 735 12.23 24.76 -14.97
CA PRO A 735 11.98 23.33 -15.18
C PRO A 735 12.75 22.46 -14.16
N ALA A 736 13.92 22.89 -13.70
CA ALA A 736 14.66 22.18 -12.66
C ALA A 736 13.94 22.19 -11.31
N ALA A 737 13.54 23.37 -10.82
CA ALA A 737 12.83 23.51 -9.55
C ALA A 737 11.50 22.73 -9.56
N THR A 738 10.72 22.83 -10.63
CA THR A 738 9.46 22.09 -10.76
C THR A 738 9.67 20.58 -10.88
N TYR A 739 10.66 20.10 -11.64
CA TYR A 739 11.02 18.68 -11.71
C TYR A 739 11.52 18.13 -10.37
N LEU A 740 12.40 18.87 -9.67
CA LEU A 740 12.92 18.51 -8.35
C LEU A 740 11.78 18.29 -7.36
N LEU A 741 10.76 19.15 -7.34
CA LEU A 741 9.58 18.92 -6.47
C LEU A 741 8.89 17.57 -6.77
N THR A 742 8.85 17.11 -8.03
CA THR A 742 8.33 15.75 -8.37
C THR A 742 9.23 14.60 -7.89
N CYS A 743 10.48 14.89 -7.53
CA CYS A 743 11.44 13.94 -6.98
C CYS A 743 11.41 13.88 -5.44
N TRP A 744 10.75 14.82 -4.75
CA TRP A 744 10.64 14.84 -3.28
C TRP A 744 9.20 14.58 -2.76
N TYR A 745 8.16 14.84 -3.57
CA TYR A 745 6.76 14.79 -3.14
C TYR A 745 5.89 13.81 -3.97
N ARG A 746 4.79 13.33 -3.36
CA ARG A 746 3.81 12.47 -4.05
C ARG A 746 2.86 13.27 -4.95
N ARG A 747 2.25 12.60 -5.92
CA ARG A 747 1.28 13.19 -6.88
C ARG A 747 0.09 13.91 -6.21
N ALA A 748 -0.31 13.44 -5.03
CA ALA A 748 -1.38 14.04 -4.21
C ALA A 748 -0.94 15.28 -3.40
N GLU A 749 0.36 15.53 -3.26
CA GLU A 749 0.95 16.57 -2.39
C GLU A 749 1.69 17.67 -3.17
N LEU A 750 1.92 17.44 -4.47
CA LEU A 750 2.77 18.24 -5.33
C LEU A 750 2.22 19.66 -5.56
N GLN A 751 0.89 19.82 -5.68
CA GLN A 751 0.31 21.13 -6.02
C GLN A 751 0.42 22.12 -4.86
N GLY A 752 0.20 21.69 -3.62
CA GLY A 752 0.40 22.53 -2.43
C GLY A 752 1.86 22.95 -2.20
N ARG A 753 2.85 22.20 -2.72
CA ARG A 753 4.26 22.62 -2.72
C ARG A 753 4.58 23.56 -3.88
N LEU A 754 4.07 23.25 -5.07
CA LEU A 754 4.20 24.15 -6.22
C LEU A 754 3.58 25.52 -5.91
N SER A 755 2.43 25.63 -5.25
CA SER A 755 1.86 26.94 -4.90
C SER A 755 2.75 27.75 -3.94
N VAL A 756 3.41 27.12 -2.96
CA VAL A 756 4.36 27.81 -2.06
C VAL A 756 5.60 28.30 -2.82
N PHE A 757 6.11 27.49 -3.75
CA PHE A 757 7.17 27.90 -4.67
C PHE A 757 6.71 29.07 -5.56
N PHE A 758 5.59 28.94 -6.26
CA PHE A 758 5.05 29.94 -7.18
C PHE A 758 4.64 31.26 -6.51
N SER A 759 4.26 31.23 -5.23
CA SER A 759 3.91 32.44 -4.46
C SER A 759 5.04 33.47 -4.45
N ALA A 760 6.30 33.05 -4.67
CA ALA A 760 7.42 33.96 -4.85
C ALA A 760 7.22 34.96 -6.01
N GLY A 761 6.55 34.59 -7.10
CA GLY A 761 6.27 35.52 -8.20
C GLY A 761 5.29 36.62 -7.80
N SER A 762 4.24 36.28 -7.05
CA SER A 762 3.33 37.27 -6.48
C SER A 762 4.02 38.16 -5.43
N MET A 763 4.91 37.59 -4.60
CA MET A 763 5.71 38.35 -3.64
C MET A 763 6.70 39.28 -4.34
N ALA A 764 7.38 38.84 -5.40
CA ALA A 764 8.27 39.69 -6.19
C ALA A 764 7.52 40.88 -6.77
N GLY A 765 6.32 40.67 -7.34
CA GLY A 765 5.46 41.76 -7.81
C GLY A 765 5.13 42.79 -6.72
N ALA A 766 4.91 42.35 -5.48
CA ALA A 766 4.64 43.23 -4.34
C ALA A 766 5.88 43.96 -3.79
N PHE A 767 7.05 43.32 -3.76
CA PHE A 767 8.27 43.88 -3.14
C PHE A 767 9.20 44.61 -4.12
N SER A 768 9.19 44.28 -5.41
CA SER A 768 10.11 44.84 -6.42
C SER A 768 10.00 46.37 -6.53
N GLY A 769 8.79 46.91 -6.63
CA GLY A 769 8.57 48.36 -6.70
C GLY A 769 8.99 49.11 -5.43
N LEU A 770 8.88 48.46 -4.27
CA LEU A 770 9.31 49.03 -2.98
C LEU A 770 10.85 49.01 -2.85
N LEU A 771 11.51 47.93 -3.28
CA LEU A 771 12.97 47.84 -3.30
C LEU A 771 13.56 48.88 -4.27
N ALA A 772 12.98 49.00 -5.46
CA ALA A 772 13.36 50.00 -6.45
C ALA A 772 13.20 51.45 -5.96
N TYR A 773 12.11 51.74 -5.24
CA TYR A 773 11.91 53.04 -4.59
C TYR A 773 13.01 53.34 -3.56
N GLY A 774 13.39 52.36 -2.73
CA GLY A 774 14.48 52.48 -1.76
C GLY A 774 15.85 52.67 -2.40
N ILE A 775 16.19 51.87 -3.43
CA ILE A 775 17.49 51.95 -4.11
C ILE A 775 17.61 53.24 -4.95
N ASN A 776 16.51 53.82 -5.44
CA ASN A 776 16.55 55.07 -6.20
C ASN A 776 17.15 56.26 -5.42
N TYR A 777 17.15 56.24 -4.08
CA TYR A 777 17.86 57.23 -3.27
C TYR A 777 19.40 57.21 -3.46
N MET A 778 19.95 56.19 -4.11
CA MET A 778 21.37 56.11 -4.51
C MET A 778 21.67 56.76 -5.88
N HIS A 779 20.67 57.33 -6.56
CA HIS A 779 20.88 58.00 -7.85
C HIS A 779 21.97 59.09 -7.77
N GLY A 780 22.98 59.00 -8.64
CA GLY A 780 24.11 59.93 -8.70
C GLY A 780 25.30 59.55 -7.81
N ILE A 781 25.13 58.62 -6.86
CA ILE A 781 26.26 58.07 -6.09
C ILE A 781 27.18 57.31 -7.05
N ALA A 782 28.49 57.56 -6.93
CA ALA A 782 29.54 57.04 -7.81
C ALA A 782 29.31 57.31 -9.32
N HIS A 783 28.59 58.38 -9.67
CA HIS A 783 28.17 58.73 -11.04
C HIS A 783 27.27 57.69 -11.73
N LEU A 784 26.65 56.79 -10.97
CA LEU A 784 25.71 55.79 -11.50
C LEU A 784 24.25 56.22 -11.35
N ALA A 785 23.44 55.94 -12.37
CA ALA A 785 21.99 56.17 -12.34
C ALA A 785 21.28 55.15 -11.43
N GLY A 786 20.13 55.52 -10.87
CA GLY A 786 19.35 54.68 -9.95
C GLY A 786 19.01 53.28 -10.51
N TRP A 787 18.77 53.16 -11.83
CA TRP A 787 18.54 51.86 -12.47
C TRP A 787 19.79 50.97 -12.54
N GLN A 788 20.99 51.55 -12.62
CA GLN A 788 22.25 50.80 -12.60
C GLN A 788 22.49 50.21 -11.21
N TRP A 789 22.21 51.00 -10.16
CA TRP A 789 22.27 50.52 -8.77
C TRP A 789 21.31 49.36 -8.51
N ILE A 790 20.07 49.38 -9.03
CA ILE A 790 19.14 48.25 -8.96
C ILE A 790 19.74 46.98 -9.58
N LEU A 791 20.13 47.03 -10.86
CA LEU A 791 20.63 45.86 -11.58
C LEU A 791 21.94 45.31 -10.97
N MET A 792 22.80 46.20 -10.45
CA MET A 792 24.06 45.83 -9.82
C MET A 792 23.87 45.22 -8.42
N LEU A 793 23.03 45.82 -7.57
CA LEU A 793 22.81 45.33 -6.20
C LEU A 793 21.99 44.05 -6.16
N GLU A 794 20.89 43.98 -6.92
CA GLU A 794 20.06 42.77 -6.96
C GLU A 794 20.81 41.62 -7.66
N GLY A 795 21.52 41.90 -8.76
CA GLY A 795 22.41 40.92 -9.41
C GLY A 795 23.50 40.39 -8.47
N LEU A 796 24.14 41.25 -7.67
CA LEU A 796 25.17 40.86 -6.71
C LEU A 796 24.59 40.01 -5.56
N VAL A 797 23.42 40.39 -5.03
CA VAL A 797 22.70 39.57 -4.03
C VAL A 797 22.35 38.21 -4.62
N THR A 798 21.87 38.14 -5.86
CA THR A 798 21.61 36.88 -6.57
C THR A 798 22.88 36.04 -6.73
N VAL A 799 24.03 36.62 -7.07
CA VAL A 799 25.33 35.90 -7.13
C VAL A 799 25.71 35.32 -5.76
N LEU A 800 25.61 36.12 -4.69
CA LEU A 800 25.91 35.66 -3.32
C LEU A 800 24.97 34.52 -2.88
N VAL A 801 23.67 34.63 -3.18
CA VAL A 801 22.69 33.56 -2.93
C VAL A 801 22.94 32.34 -3.82
N GLY A 802 23.50 32.52 -5.03
CA GLY A 802 23.97 31.44 -5.90
C GLY A 802 25.12 30.63 -5.30
N PHE A 803 26.13 31.31 -4.74
CA PHE A 803 27.20 30.63 -3.99
C PHE A 803 26.66 29.94 -2.72
N ALA A 804 25.70 30.55 -2.01
CA ALA A 804 25.06 29.93 -0.87
C ALA A 804 24.21 28.69 -1.26
N CYS A 805 23.53 28.73 -2.42
CA CYS A 805 22.67 27.66 -2.94
C CYS A 805 23.40 26.31 -2.97
N PHE A 806 24.69 26.31 -3.33
CA PHE A 806 25.53 25.12 -3.41
C PHE A 806 25.58 24.33 -2.08
N PHE A 807 25.56 25.04 -0.95
CA PHE A 807 25.59 24.44 0.39
C PHE A 807 24.19 24.16 0.96
N PHE A 808 23.18 24.93 0.54
CA PHE A 808 21.83 24.84 1.12
C PHE A 808 20.86 23.91 0.37
N LEU A 809 20.89 23.88 -0.97
CA LEU A 809 19.96 23.14 -1.80
C LEU A 809 20.26 21.62 -1.79
N PRO A 810 19.30 20.75 -1.42
CA PRO A 810 19.56 19.33 -1.32
C PRO A 810 19.38 18.61 -2.66
N ASN A 811 20.38 17.81 -3.05
CA ASN A 811 20.47 17.14 -4.36
C ASN A 811 19.31 16.17 -4.70
N GLY A 812 18.71 15.54 -3.70
CA GLY A 812 17.61 14.61 -3.86
C GLY A 812 17.43 13.74 -2.61
N PRO A 813 16.34 12.94 -2.51
CA PRO A 813 16.12 12.09 -1.35
C PRO A 813 17.30 11.21 -1.01
N ALA A 814 17.89 10.50 -1.99
CA ALA A 814 19.01 9.58 -1.76
C ALA A 814 20.29 10.21 -1.20
N THR A 815 20.46 11.53 -1.30
CA THR A 815 21.67 12.28 -0.89
C THR A 815 21.40 13.32 0.20
N ALA A 816 20.18 13.35 0.77
CA ALA A 816 19.72 14.33 1.76
C ALA A 816 20.49 14.26 3.10
N THR A 817 21.53 15.09 3.28
CA THR A 817 22.38 15.12 4.49
C THR A 817 21.67 15.57 5.76
N PHE A 818 20.58 16.33 5.64
CA PHE A 818 19.77 16.84 6.77
C PHE A 818 18.69 15.85 7.28
N LEU A 819 18.53 14.70 6.61
CA LEU A 819 17.68 13.59 7.05
C LEU A 819 18.56 12.46 7.61
N THR A 820 18.10 11.79 8.66
CA THR A 820 18.77 10.56 9.12
C THR A 820 18.71 9.47 8.03
N PRO A 821 19.58 8.44 8.05
CA PRO A 821 19.52 7.34 7.09
C PRO A 821 18.12 6.69 7.01
N ASP A 822 17.42 6.65 8.15
CA ASP A 822 16.08 6.08 8.26
C ASP A 822 15.00 6.99 7.65
N GLU A 823 15.00 8.28 8.02
CA GLU A 823 14.07 9.28 7.47
C GLU A 823 14.24 9.39 5.95
N ARG A 824 15.49 9.27 5.48
CA ARG A 824 15.87 9.25 4.07
C ARG A 824 15.31 8.02 3.35
N THR A 825 15.51 6.83 3.91
CA THR A 825 15.07 5.55 3.32
C THR A 825 13.55 5.49 3.21
N PHE A 826 12.83 5.89 4.26
CA PHE A 826 11.37 6.03 4.22
C PHE A 826 10.91 6.94 3.08
N LEU A 827 11.49 8.14 2.94
CA LEU A 827 11.03 9.10 1.94
C LEU A 827 11.23 8.59 0.51
N ILE A 828 12.34 7.90 0.24
CA ILE A 828 12.60 7.22 -1.03
C ILE A 828 11.52 6.18 -1.34
N GLU A 829 11.13 5.36 -0.37
CA GLU A 829 10.20 4.24 -0.58
C GLU A 829 8.73 4.67 -0.62
N ARG A 830 8.37 5.67 0.18
CA ARG A 830 7.14 6.46 0.07
C ARG A 830 6.94 6.96 -1.37
N LEU A 831 7.99 7.48 -2.00
CA LEU A 831 7.95 7.93 -3.40
C LEU A 831 7.88 6.79 -4.42
N LYS A 832 8.63 5.68 -4.22
CA LYS A 832 8.52 4.48 -5.07
C LYS A 832 7.08 3.93 -5.10
N SER A 833 6.39 3.93 -3.95
CA SER A 833 5.01 3.41 -3.83
C SER A 833 3.98 4.24 -4.60
N ASP A 834 4.22 5.53 -4.78
CA ASP A 834 3.34 6.48 -5.49
C ASP A 834 3.62 6.52 -7.01
N ASN A 835 4.86 6.21 -7.41
CA ASN A 835 5.32 6.38 -8.79
C ASN A 835 5.35 5.12 -9.67
N GLY A 836 4.91 3.96 -9.16
CA GLY A 836 4.68 2.77 -9.98
C GLY A 836 5.93 2.19 -10.66
N GLY A 837 7.08 2.24 -9.97
CA GLY A 837 8.34 1.65 -10.43
C GLY A 837 9.47 2.65 -10.70
N ALA A 838 9.15 3.91 -11.05
CA ALA A 838 10.18 4.95 -11.16
C ALA A 838 10.78 5.27 -9.78
N SER A 839 12.11 5.36 -9.71
CA SER A 839 12.84 5.67 -8.49
C SER A 839 12.53 7.09 -7.97
N GLY A 840 12.45 7.24 -6.64
CA GLY A 840 12.44 8.55 -5.96
C GLY A 840 13.83 9.19 -5.94
N LYS A 841 14.52 9.18 -7.08
CA LYS A 841 15.86 9.75 -7.27
C LYS A 841 15.84 10.63 -8.52
N VAL A 842 16.63 11.70 -8.49
CA VAL A 842 17.30 12.15 -9.71
C VAL A 842 18.42 11.14 -9.96
N ASP A 843 18.11 10.01 -10.63
CA ASP A 843 19.14 9.04 -11.02
C ASP A 843 19.97 9.66 -12.15
N THR A 844 21.13 10.22 -11.77
CA THR A 844 22.18 10.71 -12.67
C THR A 844 22.87 9.59 -13.46
N ASN A 845 22.55 8.33 -13.12
CA ASN A 845 23.14 7.12 -13.69
C ASN A 845 22.14 6.32 -14.56
N GLU A 846 20.93 6.83 -14.81
CA GLU A 846 20.08 6.31 -15.90
C GLU A 846 20.68 6.80 -17.24
N PRO A 847 21.21 5.94 -18.13
CA PRO A 847 21.73 6.39 -19.41
C PRO A 847 20.64 7.07 -20.24
N PHE A 848 20.98 8.17 -20.91
CA PHE A 848 20.03 8.93 -21.72
C PHE A 848 19.50 8.10 -22.89
N GLN A 849 18.18 7.93 -22.97
CA GLN A 849 17.53 7.16 -24.03
C GLN A 849 16.74 8.07 -24.98
N TRP A 850 17.14 8.07 -26.26
CA TRP A 850 16.45 8.81 -27.33
C TRP A 850 14.97 8.41 -27.49
N LYS A 851 14.62 7.17 -27.12
CA LYS A 851 13.24 6.67 -27.04
C LYS A 851 12.36 7.58 -26.16
N TYR A 852 12.78 7.89 -24.94
CA TYR A 852 11.99 8.74 -24.03
C TYR A 852 11.90 10.21 -24.47
N MET A 853 12.90 10.71 -25.20
CA MET A 853 12.83 12.02 -25.85
C MET A 853 11.73 12.03 -26.94
N LYS A 854 11.73 11.02 -27.83
CA LYS A 854 10.68 10.86 -28.85
C LYS A 854 9.30 10.62 -28.24
N ASP A 855 9.20 9.78 -27.21
CA ASP A 855 7.95 9.49 -26.51
C ASP A 855 7.38 10.72 -25.78
N ALA A 856 8.22 11.68 -25.38
CA ALA A 856 7.76 12.97 -24.86
C ALA A 856 7.30 13.89 -26.01
N LEU A 857 8.13 14.11 -27.03
CA LEU A 857 7.84 14.96 -28.19
C LEU A 857 6.61 14.53 -29.02
N THR A 858 6.18 13.27 -28.89
CA THR A 858 4.97 12.74 -29.57
C THR A 858 3.74 12.63 -28.67
N ASP A 859 3.82 13.02 -27.39
CA ASP A 859 2.68 12.90 -26.48
C ASP A 859 1.72 14.09 -26.58
N TRP A 860 0.62 13.91 -27.32
CA TRP A 860 -0.46 14.89 -27.49
C TRP A 860 -0.98 15.51 -26.17
N LYS A 861 -0.88 14.81 -25.03
CA LYS A 861 -1.33 15.33 -23.73
C LYS A 861 -0.53 16.56 -23.29
N ILE A 862 0.77 16.61 -23.64
CA ILE A 862 1.65 17.75 -23.32
C ILE A 862 1.19 18.97 -24.12
N TYR A 863 0.94 18.82 -25.42
CA TYR A 863 0.49 19.92 -26.30
C TYR A 863 -0.87 20.49 -25.89
N ILE A 864 -1.84 19.66 -25.49
CA ILE A 864 -3.09 20.17 -24.90
C ILE A 864 -2.82 20.88 -23.58
N SER A 865 -1.87 20.41 -22.76
CA SER A 865 -1.47 21.11 -21.53
C SER A 865 -0.77 22.46 -21.79
N VAL A 866 -0.03 22.59 -22.91
CA VAL A 866 0.54 23.86 -23.39
C VAL A 866 -0.54 24.87 -23.75
N LEU A 867 -1.64 24.47 -24.40
CA LEU A 867 -2.76 25.38 -24.67
C LEU A 867 -3.37 25.94 -23.37
N ILE A 868 -3.48 25.12 -22.33
CA ILE A 868 -3.95 25.57 -21.02
C ILE A 868 -2.91 26.48 -20.35
N TYR A 869 -1.61 26.17 -20.50
CA TYR A 869 -0.50 27.01 -20.02
C TYR A 869 -0.52 28.40 -20.67
N TRP A 870 -0.71 28.50 -22.00
CA TRP A 870 -0.79 29.77 -22.72
C TRP A 870 -1.93 30.67 -22.23
N GLY A 871 -3.09 30.10 -21.88
CA GLY A 871 -4.20 30.87 -21.29
C GLY A 871 -3.84 31.55 -19.96
N ASN A 872 -2.94 30.96 -19.16
CA ASN A 872 -2.31 31.64 -18.04
C ASN A 872 -1.19 32.59 -18.49
N ALA A 873 -0.19 32.10 -19.22
CA ALA A 873 1.06 32.82 -19.44
C ALA A 873 0.89 34.13 -20.23
N ILE A 874 0.14 34.10 -21.34
CA ILE A 874 -0.11 35.28 -22.19
C ILE A 874 -0.81 36.37 -21.36
N SER A 875 -1.88 35.98 -20.68
CA SER A 875 -2.70 36.85 -19.84
C SER A 875 -1.92 37.39 -18.62
N THR A 876 -1.10 36.55 -17.97
CA THR A 876 -0.38 36.89 -16.74
C THR A 876 0.81 37.81 -17.00
N TYR A 877 1.62 37.56 -18.04
CA TYR A 877 2.69 38.49 -18.41
C TYR A 877 2.12 39.84 -18.87
N GLY A 878 1.05 39.82 -19.68
CA GLY A 878 0.36 41.04 -20.07
C GLY A 878 -0.18 41.83 -18.87
N PHE A 879 -0.86 41.16 -17.94
CA PHE A 879 -1.41 41.74 -16.71
C PHE A 879 -0.32 42.33 -15.80
N ILE A 880 0.78 41.62 -15.54
CA ILE A 880 1.88 42.11 -14.68
C ILE A 880 2.49 43.40 -15.25
N TYR A 881 2.73 43.46 -16.57
CA TYR A 881 3.34 44.63 -17.19
C TYR A 881 2.42 45.85 -17.31
N THR A 882 1.09 45.68 -17.24
CA THR A 882 0.13 46.80 -17.33
C THR A 882 -0.56 47.18 -16.03
N LEU A 883 -0.56 46.32 -15.00
CA LEU A 883 -1.22 46.59 -13.72
C LEU A 883 -0.87 47.96 -13.11
N PRO A 884 0.41 48.41 -13.07
CA PRO A 884 0.74 49.74 -12.55
C PRO A 884 0.24 50.88 -13.45
N SER A 885 0.23 50.69 -14.77
CA SER A 885 -0.25 51.68 -15.76
C SER A 885 -1.75 51.88 -15.62
N VAL A 886 -2.53 50.79 -15.60
CA VAL A 886 -3.99 50.83 -15.45
C VAL A 886 -4.38 51.51 -14.12
N ILE A 887 -3.66 51.24 -13.03
CA ILE A 887 -3.92 51.93 -11.75
C ILE A 887 -3.48 53.41 -11.80
N THR A 888 -2.42 53.77 -12.54
CA THR A 888 -2.06 55.19 -12.75
C THR A 888 -3.12 55.93 -13.58
N GLU A 889 -3.68 55.29 -14.60
CA GLU A 889 -4.74 55.80 -15.46
C GLU A 889 -6.08 56.00 -14.72
N LEU A 890 -6.27 55.35 -13.56
CA LEU A 890 -7.37 55.63 -12.62
C LEU A 890 -7.20 56.93 -11.82
N GLY A 891 -6.15 57.72 -12.07
CA GLY A 891 -5.90 59.01 -11.42
C GLY A 891 -5.01 58.95 -10.17
N TYR A 892 -4.42 57.79 -9.87
CA TYR A 892 -3.42 57.68 -8.80
C TYR A 892 -2.03 58.12 -9.30
N SER A 893 -1.23 58.76 -8.42
CA SER A 893 0.17 59.05 -8.73
C SER A 893 0.95 57.75 -8.96
N ALA A 894 1.99 57.78 -9.80
CA ALA A 894 2.75 56.56 -10.14
C ALA A 894 3.32 55.80 -8.92
N ALA A 895 3.69 56.51 -7.85
CA ALA A 895 4.11 55.90 -6.59
C ALA A 895 2.93 55.19 -5.87
N ASN A 896 1.78 55.85 -5.77
CA ASN A 896 0.58 55.27 -5.14
C ASN A 896 0.04 54.10 -5.98
N ALA A 897 0.12 54.19 -7.31
CA ALA A 897 -0.29 53.12 -8.22
C ALA A 897 0.55 51.85 -8.04
N GLN A 898 1.87 51.98 -7.85
CA GLN A 898 2.73 50.84 -7.51
C GLN A 898 2.37 50.22 -6.15
N LEU A 899 2.12 51.04 -5.12
CA LEU A 899 1.67 50.54 -3.80
C LEU A 899 0.31 49.82 -3.89
N LEU A 900 -0.61 50.29 -4.75
CA LEU A 900 -1.92 49.67 -5.00
C LEU A 900 -1.83 48.36 -5.81
N THR A 901 -0.66 47.98 -6.36
CA THR A 901 -0.49 46.61 -6.89
C THR A 901 -0.37 45.57 -5.77
N ILE A 902 0.13 45.96 -4.59
CA ILE A 902 0.44 45.04 -3.49
C ILE A 902 -0.80 44.27 -3.00
N PRO A 903 -1.96 44.91 -2.74
CA PRO A 903 -3.19 44.18 -2.35
C PRO A 903 -3.66 43.17 -3.40
N VAL A 904 -3.52 43.48 -4.69
CA VAL A 904 -3.91 42.61 -5.81
C VAL A 904 -3.02 41.35 -5.82
N TYR A 905 -1.71 41.49 -5.66
CA TYR A 905 -0.78 40.36 -5.57
C TYR A 905 -0.97 39.52 -4.29
N VAL A 906 -1.22 40.16 -3.14
CA VAL A 906 -1.49 39.46 -1.85
C VAL A 906 -2.79 38.65 -1.93
N PHE A 907 -3.83 39.17 -2.59
CA PHE A 907 -5.05 38.43 -2.86
C PHE A 907 -4.81 37.24 -3.80
N ALA A 908 -4.10 37.45 -4.91
CA ALA A 908 -3.77 36.40 -5.88
C ALA A 908 -2.97 35.24 -5.24
N LEU A 909 -1.99 35.56 -4.39
CA LEU A 909 -1.24 34.62 -3.57
C LEU A 909 -2.16 33.83 -2.63
N SER A 910 -3.05 34.53 -1.92
CA SER A 910 -3.99 33.91 -0.96
C SER A 910 -4.93 32.91 -1.64
N VAL A 911 -5.51 33.29 -2.78
CA VAL A 911 -6.38 32.41 -3.58
C VAL A 911 -5.59 31.23 -4.16
N THR A 912 -4.34 31.43 -4.57
CA THR A 912 -3.47 30.38 -5.13
C THR A 912 -3.12 29.30 -4.10
N ILE A 913 -2.76 29.70 -2.87
CA ILE A 913 -2.49 28.76 -1.78
C ILE A 913 -3.77 28.00 -1.39
N LEU A 914 -4.91 28.69 -1.27
CA LEU A 914 -6.20 28.07 -0.94
C LEU A 914 -6.64 27.05 -2.01
N ALA A 915 -6.58 27.43 -3.30
CA ALA A 915 -6.96 26.56 -4.41
C ALA A 915 -6.06 25.31 -4.50
N ALA A 916 -4.76 25.45 -4.23
CA ALA A 916 -3.83 24.32 -4.20
C ALA A 916 -4.10 23.36 -3.03
N PHE A 917 -4.32 23.88 -1.81
CA PHE A 917 -4.68 23.08 -0.64
C PHE A 917 -5.99 22.30 -0.84
N LEU A 918 -7.01 22.96 -1.41
CA LEU A 918 -8.29 22.32 -1.74
C LEU A 918 -8.12 21.28 -2.87
N SER A 919 -7.29 21.55 -3.89
CA SER A 919 -7.01 20.59 -4.96
C SER A 919 -6.33 19.31 -4.45
N ASP A 920 -5.35 19.44 -3.55
CA ASP A 920 -4.72 18.30 -2.86
C ASP A 920 -5.76 17.56 -1.99
N ARG A 921 -6.59 18.28 -1.22
CA ARG A 921 -7.61 17.68 -0.33
C ARG A 921 -8.73 16.93 -1.05
N TYR A 922 -9.12 17.38 -2.25
CA TYR A 922 -10.15 16.73 -3.07
C TYR A 922 -9.58 15.83 -4.18
N GLU A 923 -8.26 15.60 -4.19
CA GLU A 923 -7.51 14.80 -5.18
C GLU A 923 -7.85 15.13 -6.66
N SER A 924 -8.28 16.36 -6.93
CA SER A 924 -8.82 16.78 -8.23
C SER A 924 -8.03 17.94 -8.80
N ARG A 925 -7.30 17.70 -9.89
CA ARG A 925 -6.49 18.73 -10.57
C ARG A 925 -7.33 19.58 -11.54
N SER A 926 -8.17 18.93 -12.35
CA SER A 926 -8.93 19.60 -13.43
C SER A 926 -9.98 20.61 -12.92
N ASN A 927 -10.65 20.34 -11.79
CA ASN A 927 -11.58 21.29 -11.17
C ASN A 927 -10.88 22.63 -10.84
N PHE A 928 -9.68 22.57 -10.26
CA PHE A 928 -8.90 23.74 -9.84
C PHE A 928 -8.04 24.35 -10.96
N ILE A 929 -8.41 24.05 -12.21
CA ILE A 929 -7.98 24.76 -13.43
C ILE A 929 -9.24 25.36 -14.09
N ILE A 930 -10.30 24.57 -14.22
CA ILE A 930 -11.58 24.98 -14.83
C ILE A 930 -12.23 26.14 -14.06
N TYR A 931 -12.30 26.09 -12.72
CA TYR A 931 -12.92 27.19 -11.95
C TYR A 931 -12.10 28.50 -12.01
N PRO A 932 -10.77 28.51 -11.85
CA PRO A 932 -9.96 29.72 -12.07
C PRO A 932 -10.08 30.31 -13.48
N CYS A 933 -10.20 29.50 -14.54
CA CYS A 933 -10.49 30.02 -15.88
C CYS A 933 -11.82 30.78 -15.95
N ILE A 934 -12.89 30.29 -15.31
CA ILE A 934 -14.19 30.97 -15.27
C ILE A 934 -14.05 32.32 -14.53
N VAL A 935 -13.35 32.33 -13.38
CA VAL A 935 -13.12 33.56 -12.60
C VAL A 935 -12.32 34.59 -13.39
N ALA A 936 -11.24 34.20 -14.05
CA ALA A 936 -10.44 35.10 -14.88
C ALA A 936 -11.25 35.62 -16.09
N ALA A 937 -12.06 34.78 -16.73
CA ALA A 937 -12.94 35.20 -17.83
C ALA A 937 -13.97 36.24 -17.37
N ILE A 938 -14.62 36.05 -16.21
CA ILE A 938 -15.52 37.05 -15.61
C ILE A 938 -14.78 38.38 -15.36
N GLY A 939 -13.55 38.32 -14.84
CA GLY A 939 -12.70 39.49 -14.62
C GLY A 939 -12.43 40.26 -15.92
N TYR A 940 -11.98 39.59 -16.98
CA TYR A 940 -11.71 40.25 -18.26
C TYR A 940 -12.97 40.74 -18.99
N ILE A 941 -14.11 40.03 -18.87
CA ILE A 941 -15.41 40.54 -19.35
C ILE A 941 -15.78 41.82 -18.58
N GLY A 942 -15.54 41.87 -17.27
CA GLY A 942 -15.71 43.06 -16.45
C GLY A 942 -14.84 44.23 -16.93
N LEU A 943 -13.54 44.01 -17.14
CA LEU A 943 -12.61 45.04 -17.64
C LEU A 943 -12.98 45.55 -19.05
N LEU A 944 -13.53 44.69 -19.92
CA LEU A 944 -14.04 45.09 -21.24
C LEU A 944 -15.41 45.81 -21.20
N SER A 945 -16.18 45.65 -20.12
CA SER A 945 -17.55 46.20 -20.01
C SER A 945 -17.62 47.50 -19.20
N LEU A 946 -16.57 47.83 -18.43
CA LEU A 946 -16.53 49.01 -17.57
C LEU A 946 -15.99 50.23 -18.33
N PRO A 947 -16.69 51.38 -18.35
CA PRO A 947 -16.14 52.62 -18.90
C PRO A 947 -14.93 53.08 -18.07
N HIS A 948 -13.79 53.24 -18.75
CA HIS A 948 -12.50 53.48 -18.10
C HIS A 948 -11.92 54.84 -18.54
N PRO A 949 -11.51 55.73 -17.62
CA PRO A 949 -11.38 55.55 -16.17
C PRO A 949 -12.66 55.82 -15.36
N GLY A 950 -13.82 55.99 -16.01
CA GLY A 950 -15.07 56.50 -15.40
C GLY A 950 -15.60 55.78 -14.15
N MET A 951 -15.22 54.52 -13.90
CA MET A 951 -15.50 53.84 -12.62
C MET A 951 -14.23 53.23 -11.99
N PRO A 952 -13.45 54.01 -11.21
CA PRO A 952 -12.17 53.56 -10.66
C PRO A 952 -12.28 52.37 -9.71
N GLY A 953 -13.15 52.44 -8.70
CA GLY A 953 -13.32 51.37 -7.72
C GLY A 953 -13.80 50.06 -8.33
N ALA A 954 -14.70 50.12 -9.32
CA ALA A 954 -15.20 48.94 -10.02
C ALA A 954 -14.09 48.28 -10.86
N THR A 955 -13.30 49.08 -11.59
CA THR A 955 -12.19 48.53 -12.39
C THR A 955 -11.11 47.95 -11.48
N TYR A 956 -10.72 48.66 -10.42
CA TYR A 956 -9.76 48.17 -9.44
C TYR A 956 -10.22 46.84 -8.82
N GLY A 957 -11.50 46.71 -8.48
CA GLY A 957 -12.09 45.44 -8.03
C GLY A 957 -11.97 44.30 -9.04
N MET A 958 -12.17 44.56 -10.34
CA MET A 958 -12.01 43.54 -11.38
C MET A 958 -10.55 43.06 -11.56
N LEU A 959 -9.54 43.88 -11.22
CA LEU A 959 -8.14 43.45 -11.22
C LEU A 959 -7.88 42.34 -10.19
N PHE A 960 -8.56 42.37 -9.02
CA PHE A 960 -8.52 41.25 -8.07
C PHE A 960 -9.16 39.98 -8.65
N VAL A 961 -10.29 40.11 -9.36
CA VAL A 961 -10.99 38.97 -9.99
C VAL A 961 -10.10 38.32 -11.06
N VAL A 962 -9.47 39.12 -11.94
CA VAL A 962 -8.50 38.62 -12.92
C VAL A 962 -7.33 37.93 -12.22
N ALA A 963 -6.68 38.57 -11.25
CA ALA A 963 -5.52 37.99 -10.58
C ALA A 963 -5.85 36.69 -9.80
N GLY A 964 -7.01 36.65 -9.13
CA GLY A 964 -7.52 35.47 -8.42
C GLY A 964 -7.88 34.30 -9.34
N GLY A 965 -8.21 34.56 -10.61
CA GLY A 965 -8.41 33.51 -11.61
C GLY A 965 -7.12 33.09 -12.34
N LEU A 966 -6.17 34.00 -12.54
CA LEU A 966 -4.92 33.72 -13.26
C LEU A 966 -3.92 32.89 -12.45
N TYR A 967 -3.57 33.35 -11.23
CA TYR A 967 -2.44 32.80 -10.48
C TYR A 967 -2.61 31.34 -10.01
N PRO A 968 -3.80 30.84 -9.63
CA PRO A 968 -3.97 29.42 -9.27
C PRO A 968 -3.76 28.45 -10.44
N LEU A 969 -4.01 28.92 -11.66
CA LEU A 969 -4.11 28.12 -12.88
C LEU A 969 -2.77 27.41 -13.21
N ILE A 970 -1.65 28.12 -13.12
CA ILE A 970 -0.32 27.61 -13.46
C ILE A 970 0.11 26.42 -12.59
N CYS A 971 -0.16 26.50 -11.29
CA CYS A 971 0.16 25.45 -10.32
C CYS A 971 -0.62 24.16 -10.63
N GLY A 972 -1.90 24.28 -10.99
CA GLY A 972 -2.73 23.15 -11.40
C GLY A 972 -2.24 22.51 -12.70
N VAL A 973 -1.93 23.32 -13.72
CA VAL A 973 -1.50 22.87 -15.06
C VAL A 973 -0.20 22.06 -15.02
N ILE A 974 0.81 22.54 -14.29
CA ILE A 974 2.09 21.83 -14.19
C ILE A 974 1.93 20.56 -13.35
N SER A 975 1.20 20.62 -12.22
CA SER A 975 0.88 19.45 -11.40
C SER A 975 0.13 18.37 -12.19
N TRP A 976 -0.80 18.77 -13.06
CA TRP A 976 -1.61 17.83 -13.83
C TRP A 976 -0.81 17.14 -14.94
N ASN A 977 0.08 17.86 -15.63
CA ASN A 977 0.99 17.25 -16.60
C ASN A 977 1.98 16.29 -15.91
N ALA A 978 2.67 16.76 -14.85
CA ALA A 978 3.62 15.96 -14.07
C ALA A 978 3.02 14.63 -13.58
N ASN A 979 1.78 14.67 -13.07
CA ASN A 979 1.07 13.48 -12.59
C ASN A 979 0.66 12.49 -13.70
N ASN A 980 0.61 12.92 -14.97
CA ASN A 980 0.29 12.07 -16.13
C ASN A 980 1.54 11.56 -16.88
N LEU A 981 2.75 12.03 -16.54
CA LEU A 981 4.00 11.60 -17.16
C LEU A 981 4.67 10.49 -16.33
N ALA A 982 4.63 9.28 -16.89
CA ALA A 982 5.34 8.09 -16.39
C ALA A 982 6.75 7.99 -17.00
N GLY A 983 7.69 7.40 -16.24
CA GLY A 983 9.12 7.33 -16.57
C GLY A 983 9.88 8.61 -16.19
N SER A 984 11.06 8.46 -15.58
CA SER A 984 11.83 9.59 -15.03
C SER A 984 12.29 10.57 -16.13
N TRP A 985 12.87 10.04 -17.21
CA TRP A 985 13.26 10.81 -18.40
C TRP A 985 12.08 11.48 -19.11
N LYS A 986 11.00 10.74 -19.42
CA LYS A 986 9.82 11.31 -20.09
C LYS A 986 9.12 12.37 -19.24
N ARG A 987 9.16 12.28 -17.89
CA ARG A 987 8.68 13.35 -17.00
C ARG A 987 9.54 14.60 -17.06
N SER A 988 10.86 14.47 -16.88
CA SER A 988 11.81 15.60 -16.97
C SER A 988 11.67 16.35 -18.30
N ILE A 989 11.73 15.61 -19.41
CA ILE A 989 11.63 16.16 -20.77
C ILE A 989 10.22 16.71 -21.03
N GLY A 990 9.16 15.98 -20.67
CA GLY A 990 7.78 16.39 -20.93
C GLY A 990 7.27 17.55 -20.07
N MET A 991 7.86 17.78 -18.89
CA MET A 991 7.66 19.01 -18.11
C MET A 991 8.43 20.18 -18.74
N ALA A 992 9.71 20.01 -19.09
CA ALA A 992 10.47 21.06 -19.77
C ALA A 992 9.86 21.44 -21.13
N LEU A 993 9.28 20.49 -21.88
CA LEU A 993 8.57 20.74 -23.14
C LEU A 993 7.28 21.54 -22.94
N GLN A 994 6.51 21.24 -21.89
CA GLN A 994 5.32 21.99 -21.52
C GLN A 994 5.67 23.45 -21.16
N ILE A 995 6.69 23.61 -20.33
CA ILE A 995 7.13 24.92 -19.82
C ILE A 995 7.77 25.73 -20.96
N SER A 996 8.60 25.13 -21.81
CA SER A 996 9.30 25.77 -22.92
C SER A 996 8.33 26.39 -23.92
N ILE A 997 7.41 25.58 -24.46
CA ILE A 997 6.42 26.09 -25.44
C ILE A 997 5.44 27.03 -24.73
N GLY A 998 5.02 26.70 -23.50
CA GLY A 998 4.15 27.54 -22.67
C GLY A 998 4.74 28.92 -22.35
N GLY A 999 6.05 28.99 -22.13
CA GLY A 999 6.83 30.19 -21.80
C GLY A 999 6.92 31.19 -22.94
N MET A 1000 6.80 30.73 -24.20
CA MET A 1000 6.64 31.62 -25.36
C MET A 1000 5.36 32.47 -25.27
N GLY A 1001 4.39 32.07 -24.43
CA GLY A 1001 3.24 32.91 -24.09
C GLY A 1001 3.64 34.25 -23.47
N GLY A 1002 4.80 34.34 -22.79
CA GLY A 1002 5.33 35.61 -22.29
C GLY A 1002 5.83 36.56 -23.38
N ALA A 1003 6.38 36.03 -24.48
CA ALA A 1003 6.74 36.83 -25.66
C ALA A 1003 5.51 37.47 -26.31
N VAL A 1004 4.39 36.73 -26.37
CA VAL A 1004 3.09 37.25 -26.84
C VAL A 1004 2.52 38.25 -25.83
N GLY A 1005 2.40 37.87 -24.55
CA GLY A 1005 1.82 38.69 -23.48
C GLY A 1005 2.53 40.04 -23.28
N SER A 1006 3.84 40.11 -23.52
CA SER A 1006 4.64 41.35 -23.52
C SER A 1006 4.22 42.37 -24.60
N ASN A 1007 3.41 41.96 -25.59
CA ASN A 1007 3.10 42.76 -26.78
C ASN A 1007 1.60 42.92 -27.08
N ILE A 1008 0.68 42.28 -26.33
CA ILE A 1008 -0.78 42.41 -26.58
C ILE A 1008 -1.40 43.72 -26.04
N TYR A 1009 -0.76 44.36 -25.06
CA TYR A 1009 -1.22 45.63 -24.51
C TYR A 1009 -0.54 46.80 -25.24
N LEU A 1010 -1.30 47.47 -26.12
CA LEU A 1010 -0.77 48.50 -27.01
C LEU A 1010 -1.00 49.89 -26.42
N SER A 1011 0.07 50.69 -26.21
CA SER A 1011 -0.02 52.03 -25.61
C SER A 1011 -0.89 53.03 -26.38
N LYS A 1012 -1.20 52.77 -27.66
CA LYS A 1012 -2.16 53.53 -28.48
C LYS A 1012 -3.63 53.33 -28.06
N GLU A 1013 -3.92 52.31 -27.27
CA GLU A 1013 -5.27 51.91 -26.82
C GLU A 1013 -5.53 52.32 -25.36
N ALA A 1014 -4.56 52.98 -24.72
CA ALA A 1014 -4.71 53.48 -23.36
C ALA A 1014 -5.87 54.51 -23.28
N PRO A 1015 -6.73 54.46 -22.24
CA PRO A 1015 -6.65 53.57 -21.09
C PRO A 1015 -7.48 52.27 -21.23
N HIS A 1016 -8.11 52.02 -22.40
CA HIS A 1016 -9.10 50.95 -22.58
C HIS A 1016 -8.51 49.57 -22.92
N TYR A 1017 -7.35 49.51 -23.59
CA TYR A 1017 -6.60 48.27 -23.90
C TYR A 1017 -7.43 47.11 -24.49
N TRP A 1018 -8.36 47.42 -25.40
CA TRP A 1018 -9.29 46.46 -26.03
C TRP A 1018 -8.60 45.19 -26.56
N THR A 1019 -7.44 45.32 -27.23
CA THR A 1019 -6.67 44.18 -27.74
C THR A 1019 -6.09 43.33 -26.60
N GLY A 1020 -5.56 43.97 -25.55
CA GLY A 1020 -4.94 43.29 -24.42
C GLY A 1020 -5.95 42.45 -23.62
N TYR A 1021 -7.09 43.04 -23.25
CA TYR A 1021 -8.15 42.33 -22.52
C TYR A 1021 -8.87 41.30 -23.42
N GLY A 1022 -9.15 41.64 -24.68
CA GLY A 1022 -9.82 40.74 -25.64
C GLY A 1022 -9.02 39.48 -25.96
N VAL A 1023 -7.71 39.62 -26.22
CA VAL A 1023 -6.82 38.46 -26.45
C VAL A 1023 -6.69 37.62 -25.19
N SER A 1024 -6.57 38.24 -24.00
CA SER A 1024 -6.50 37.53 -22.72
C SER A 1024 -7.76 36.67 -22.48
N LEU A 1025 -8.95 37.23 -22.71
CA LEU A 1025 -10.22 36.50 -22.60
C LEU A 1025 -10.31 35.33 -23.59
N ALA A 1026 -9.86 35.52 -24.84
CA ALA A 1026 -9.86 34.47 -25.86
C ALA A 1026 -8.95 33.29 -25.48
N VAL A 1027 -7.72 33.53 -25.00
CA VAL A 1027 -6.79 32.45 -24.63
C VAL A 1027 -7.19 31.74 -23.33
N ILE A 1028 -7.87 32.43 -22.41
CA ILE A 1028 -8.48 31.80 -21.22
C ILE A 1028 -9.67 30.90 -21.61
N THR A 1029 -10.49 31.35 -22.56
CA THR A 1029 -11.61 30.54 -23.09
C THR A 1029 -11.08 29.29 -23.81
N MET A 1030 -10.01 29.42 -24.59
CA MET A 1030 -9.27 28.29 -25.17
C MET A 1030 -8.75 27.33 -24.07
N ALA A 1031 -8.13 27.85 -23.01
CA ALA A 1031 -7.62 27.05 -21.90
C ALA A 1031 -8.72 26.31 -21.13
N PHE A 1032 -9.89 26.93 -20.93
CA PHE A 1032 -11.09 26.31 -20.36
C PHE A 1032 -11.57 25.11 -21.22
N ILE A 1033 -11.70 25.31 -22.53
CA ILE A 1033 -12.12 24.25 -23.47
C ILE A 1033 -11.08 23.11 -23.49
N ALA A 1034 -9.79 23.45 -23.56
CA ALA A 1034 -8.68 22.49 -23.54
C ALA A 1034 -8.64 21.67 -22.22
N ALA A 1035 -8.91 22.30 -21.07
CA ALA A 1035 -8.98 21.61 -19.78
C ALA A 1035 -10.18 20.64 -19.70
N ILE A 1036 -11.34 21.02 -20.23
CA ILE A 1036 -12.51 20.13 -20.31
C ILE A 1036 -12.23 18.95 -21.26
N PHE A 1037 -11.66 19.21 -22.44
CA PHE A 1037 -11.29 18.17 -23.40
C PHE A 1037 -10.27 17.18 -22.84
N LEU A 1038 -9.21 17.69 -22.19
CA LEU A 1038 -8.18 16.85 -21.56
C LEU A 1038 -8.77 16.01 -20.43
N ARG A 1039 -9.66 16.58 -19.60
CA ARG A 1039 -10.39 15.84 -18.56
C ARG A 1039 -11.25 14.73 -19.15
N TRP A 1040 -12.01 15.02 -20.22
CA TRP A 1040 -12.85 14.03 -20.89
C TRP A 1040 -12.04 12.89 -21.50
N LYS A 1041 -10.97 13.21 -22.25
CA LYS A 1041 -10.07 12.20 -22.84
C LYS A 1041 -9.36 11.36 -21.77
N LEU A 1042 -8.83 11.95 -20.71
CA LEU A 1042 -8.19 11.20 -19.61
C LEU A 1042 -9.20 10.31 -18.88
N ASN A 1043 -10.42 10.80 -18.63
CA ASN A 1043 -11.48 9.97 -18.05
C ASN A 1043 -11.91 8.83 -18.99
N LYS A 1044 -11.90 9.02 -20.31
CA LYS A 1044 -12.15 7.94 -21.27
C LYS A 1044 -11.02 6.91 -21.26
N ILE A 1045 -9.76 7.36 -21.33
CA ILE A 1045 -8.58 6.49 -21.30
C ILE A 1045 -8.48 5.70 -19.98
N ASN A 1046 -8.85 6.30 -18.86
CA ASN A 1046 -8.91 5.60 -17.58
C ASN A 1046 -10.04 4.55 -17.60
N LYS A 1047 -11.26 4.89 -18.01
CA LYS A 1047 -12.34 3.90 -18.19
C LYS A 1047 -11.98 2.77 -19.17
N GLU A 1048 -11.24 3.07 -20.24
CA GLU A 1048 -10.73 2.07 -21.19
C GLU A 1048 -9.69 1.15 -20.50
N ARG A 1049 -8.78 1.71 -19.69
CA ARG A 1049 -7.81 0.94 -18.90
C ARG A 1049 -8.44 0.09 -17.80
N ASP A 1050 -9.43 0.63 -17.10
CA ASP A 1050 -10.22 -0.06 -16.07
C ASP A 1050 -11.12 -1.16 -16.68
N ALA A 1051 -11.38 -1.08 -17.99
CA ALA A 1051 -12.20 -2.05 -18.74
C ALA A 1051 -11.40 -3.08 -19.54
N MET A 1052 -10.10 -2.87 -19.80
CA MET A 1052 -9.22 -3.83 -20.47
C MET A 1052 -9.11 -5.14 -19.68
N SER A 1053 -9.04 -6.27 -20.38
CA SER A 1053 -8.78 -7.55 -19.72
C SER A 1053 -7.33 -7.65 -19.24
N LEU A 1054 -7.07 -8.53 -18.28
CA LEU A 1054 -5.71 -8.83 -17.82
C LEU A 1054 -4.84 -9.44 -18.94
N GLU A 1055 -5.45 -10.02 -19.96
CA GLU A 1055 -4.79 -10.57 -21.16
C GLU A 1055 -4.48 -9.47 -22.19
N GLU A 1056 -5.37 -8.49 -22.39
CA GLU A 1056 -5.05 -7.28 -23.18
C GLU A 1056 -3.90 -6.49 -22.58
N ILE A 1057 -3.87 -6.37 -21.26
CA ILE A 1057 -2.76 -5.70 -20.55
C ILE A 1057 -1.46 -6.51 -20.75
N HIS A 1058 -1.53 -7.84 -20.69
CA HIS A 1058 -0.37 -8.70 -20.93
C HIS A 1058 0.12 -8.64 -22.39
N SER A 1059 -0.78 -8.69 -23.38
CA SER A 1059 -0.42 -8.64 -24.80
C SER A 1059 0.12 -7.28 -25.24
N LYS A 1060 -0.41 -6.18 -24.70
CA LYS A 1060 0.13 -4.83 -24.93
C LYS A 1060 1.51 -4.63 -24.29
N LEU A 1061 1.77 -5.23 -23.13
CA LEU A 1061 3.10 -5.20 -22.50
C LEU A 1061 4.11 -6.12 -23.22
N VAL A 1062 3.72 -7.34 -23.59
CA VAL A 1062 4.58 -8.27 -24.34
C VAL A 1062 4.91 -7.73 -25.73
N THR A 1063 3.95 -7.14 -26.45
CA THR A 1063 4.20 -6.50 -27.76
C THR A 1063 5.20 -5.35 -27.68
N ILE A 1064 5.28 -4.63 -26.55
CA ILE A 1064 6.30 -3.59 -26.33
C ILE A 1064 7.67 -4.24 -26.08
N ALA A 1065 7.73 -5.35 -25.34
CA ALA A 1065 8.97 -6.06 -25.03
C ALA A 1065 9.56 -6.83 -26.24
N THR A 1066 8.73 -7.42 -27.11
CA THR A 1066 9.21 -8.18 -28.29
C THR A 1066 9.79 -7.30 -29.40
N ILE A 1067 9.56 -5.99 -29.37
CA ILE A 1067 10.16 -5.02 -30.30
C ILE A 1067 11.59 -4.63 -29.88
N GLU A 1068 11.96 -4.76 -28.60
CA GLU A 1068 13.23 -4.23 -28.07
C GLU A 1068 14.53 -5.01 -28.40
N PRO A 1069 14.55 -6.28 -28.88
CA PRO A 1069 15.80 -6.92 -29.32
C PRO A 1069 16.35 -6.42 -30.67
N ALA A 1070 15.54 -5.74 -31.49
CA ALA A 1070 15.83 -5.57 -32.93
C ALA A 1070 16.85 -4.48 -33.29
N PHE A 1071 17.13 -3.52 -32.40
CA PHE A 1071 18.02 -2.37 -32.67
C PHE A 1071 19.17 -2.29 -31.65
N GLY A 1072 20.02 -3.32 -31.62
CA GLY A 1072 21.06 -3.47 -30.58
C GLY A 1072 22.42 -4.04 -30.99
N LYS A 1073 22.72 -4.27 -32.28
CA LYS A 1073 24.03 -4.78 -32.74
C LYS A 1073 24.58 -4.07 -33.99
N LYS A 1074 25.33 -2.99 -33.78
CA LYS A 1074 26.48 -2.64 -34.62
C LYS A 1074 27.74 -3.00 -33.83
N VAL A 1075 28.34 -4.14 -34.16
CA VAL A 1075 29.64 -4.57 -33.62
C VAL A 1075 30.74 -3.74 -34.31
N MET A 1076 31.77 -3.33 -33.57
CA MET A 1076 32.94 -2.69 -34.17
C MET A 1076 33.74 -3.72 -34.96
N HIS A 1077 34.10 -3.40 -36.21
CA HIS A 1077 35.09 -4.17 -36.94
C HIS A 1077 36.51 -3.72 -36.58
N THR A 1078 37.36 -4.69 -36.24
CA THR A 1078 38.79 -4.66 -36.52
C THR A 1078 39.15 -5.91 -37.34
N PRO A 1079 40.22 -5.90 -38.16
CA PRO A 1079 40.27 -6.72 -39.38
C PRO A 1079 41.18 -7.96 -39.31
N ASN A 1080 41.12 -8.75 -40.39
CA ASN A 1080 41.94 -9.94 -40.73
C ASN A 1080 41.59 -11.21 -39.91
N GLN A 1081 41.80 -12.43 -40.40
CA GLN A 1081 42.69 -12.89 -41.50
C GLN A 1081 42.09 -14.14 -42.23
N GLU A 1082 42.61 -14.49 -43.42
CA GLU A 1082 42.47 -15.79 -44.17
C GLU A 1082 41.04 -16.31 -44.50
N THR A 1083 40.55 -16.49 -45.75
CA THR A 1083 40.97 -17.14 -47.04
C THR A 1083 40.48 -18.59 -47.26
N ALA A 1084 40.20 -18.93 -48.54
CA ALA A 1084 39.59 -20.17 -49.08
C ALA A 1084 38.04 -20.27 -48.93
N SER A 1085 37.17 -20.39 -49.95
CA SER A 1085 37.21 -20.97 -51.32
C SER A 1085 37.16 -22.51 -51.32
N LEU A 1086 36.26 -23.24 -52.01
CA LEU A 1086 35.22 -22.92 -53.03
C LEU A 1086 33.89 -23.68 -52.68
N ARG A 1087 32.82 -23.87 -53.49
CA ARG A 1087 32.50 -23.61 -54.93
C ARG A 1087 30.96 -23.47 -55.14
N ALA A 1088 30.52 -23.55 -56.40
CA ALA A 1088 29.12 -23.52 -56.90
C ALA A 1088 28.50 -24.95 -57.00
N ALA A 1089 27.28 -25.24 -57.50
CA ALA A 1089 26.35 -24.49 -58.39
C ALA A 1089 24.91 -25.09 -58.38
N SER A 1090 24.03 -24.59 -59.30
CA SER A 1090 22.85 -25.29 -59.88
C SER A 1090 21.53 -25.36 -59.06
N CYS A 1091 20.31 -25.35 -59.63
CA CYS A 1091 19.73 -24.50 -60.70
C CYS A 1091 18.19 -24.68 -60.81
N ARG A 1092 17.49 -23.63 -61.26
CA ARG A 1092 16.24 -23.57 -62.07
C ARG A 1092 15.01 -24.49 -61.78
N GLY A 1093 13.84 -23.85 -61.74
CA GLY A 1093 12.55 -24.43 -62.15
C GLY A 1093 11.40 -24.22 -61.15
N ASN A 1094 10.16 -23.92 -61.54
CA ASN A 1094 9.66 -23.42 -62.83
C ASN A 1094 8.32 -22.67 -62.61
N ALA A 1095 7.83 -21.84 -63.54
CA ALA A 1095 6.63 -21.00 -63.31
C ALA A 1095 5.70 -20.86 -64.53
N SER A 1096 4.38 -21.07 -64.33
CA SER A 1096 3.24 -20.70 -65.20
C SER A 1096 1.95 -21.34 -64.61
N ALA A 1097 0.72 -20.87 -64.83
CA ALA A 1097 0.13 -19.58 -65.26
C ALA A 1097 -1.40 -19.67 -64.97
N LYS A 1098 -2.19 -18.60 -64.80
CA LYS A 1098 -2.76 -17.75 -65.88
C LYS A 1098 -3.69 -16.68 -65.29
N VAL A 1099 -3.77 -15.50 -65.96
CA VAL A 1099 -4.95 -14.58 -66.11
C VAL A 1099 -5.48 -13.93 -64.79
N GLY A 1100 -5.78 -12.62 -64.68
CA GLY A 1100 -6.02 -11.54 -65.65
C GLY A 1100 -7.52 -11.14 -65.62
N ILE A 1101 -7.97 -9.89 -65.48
CA ILE A 1101 -7.73 -8.68 -66.29
C ILE A 1101 -8.48 -7.50 -65.60
N LYS A 1102 -7.90 -6.28 -65.58
CA LYS A 1102 -8.52 -4.97 -65.24
C LYS A 1102 -9.11 -4.78 -63.81
N GLU A 1103 -9.25 -3.56 -63.31
CA GLU A 1103 -8.88 -2.22 -63.85
C GLU A 1103 -8.08 -1.41 -62.83
#